data_AF-A0A7H8R1M0-F1
#
_entry.id   AF-A0A7H8R1M0-F1
#
_cell.length_a   1.000
_cell.length_b   1.000
_cell.length_c   1.000
_cell.angle_alpha   90.00
_cell.angle_beta   90.00
_cell.angle_gamma   90.00
#
_symmetry.space_group_name_H-M   'P 1'
#
loop_
_entity.id
_entity.type
_entity.pdbx_description
1 polymer ?
#
loop_
_entity_poly.entity_id
_entity_poly.type
_entity_poly.pdbx_seq_one_letter_code
_entity_poly.pdbx_strand_id
1 'polypeptide(L)'
;MRITSTFQLLLASAALAAPNTEKALAVSRNHAVSPKNPFRPLPDTRQRTKVCHVDSHGDGSDDSEYILDAIKKCNNDGRVVFDKNYTIGTALNLQFLKHIDLDITGYVQFTNDTDYWQANAFKQIYQNATTFFQLGGEDVNVYGGGTLDGNGQVWYDLYAEDALILRPILVGIIGLSGGSIGPLNLRYSPQWYHFVANSSDVLFDGLDISGFSTSDNEAKNTDGWDIYRSENIVVQNSVINNGDDCVSFKPNSTNILVQNLHCNGSHGISVGSLGQYKGEVDIVENVLVYNISMFNASDGARIKVWPGLSSELSTDLQGGGGSGNVQNITYDTMFVDNVDWAIELTQCYGQSNQTLCTEYPSNLTISDIWFKDFTGVTSTSKEPDVATLICSSPNVCSNIYANNINVTSPTGTNEVICQNMAKAGAVEIWVSQFPNSLELRSKTWCTGYLKLPSVFSTPGVFAVTMEMNYDESTLQHLEEELDVKIYPGTEIMTDVGTHHFVRSSGASSDVLVPQPSNDPHDPLNWNPYWKLGVISLITASNFVMGMGPLAVAPMFGDLMAEFKTDLASVVQFTGVCILVLGFSNFFWVPVSETFGRRPVLIFSSIVCLGSNIWRAKATTYGSFMGACVLNGFGAGPCETLQPQVITDTFFLHERGFYNTLYFTFYFGSLMVGPILSGSMALHVGWRSFWWLNVAAFAFIIVISVFLFPETKWHRLHPREIHRATSQERQQVNKDEKGSASQEEEVCDPFLHKGHPSKSQFNIYQPCQNWVKTMLLSFWTPWRLLLYPIVEYAAFVVSWSASCFLTANLTQSQAFAAPPYNWSSQSVGFTNFATLAGALIGLFTNGPLSDWISMRATKRNRGIREPEMRLPTLIPYVLISILGNFIIAFGYEYRWDWRAIVIVGYTCAGIQVAALPAIASTYAVDSYKPVVGSVFIAITVNKNLWGYGFSKFITTWTEESGYIPAIMLNMCLATLWFSFGIVFYFYGKRFRKWTAKSDLHDAN
;
A
#
# COMPACT_ATOMS: atom_id res chain seq x y z
N MET A 1 41.78 36.02 -1.19
CA MET A 1 42.26 35.90 -2.58
C MET A 1 41.86 34.51 -3.09
N ARG A 2 40.87 34.47 -4.00
CA ARG A 2 40.42 33.36 -4.88
C ARG A 2 40.20 31.95 -4.31
N ILE A 3 39.04 31.69 -3.68
CA ILE A 3 38.26 30.44 -3.88
C ILE A 3 36.76 30.78 -3.73
N THR A 4 36.24 31.67 -4.58
CA THR A 4 34.82 32.05 -4.63
C THR A 4 34.19 31.77 -6.00
N SER A 5 34.81 30.94 -6.84
CA SER A 5 34.33 30.62 -8.19
C SER A 5 33.99 29.15 -8.44
N THR A 6 34.16 28.26 -7.45
CA THR A 6 33.84 26.83 -7.58
C THR A 6 32.48 26.43 -6.99
N PHE A 7 31.86 27.26 -6.16
CA PHE A 7 30.54 26.97 -5.56
C PHE A 7 29.35 27.42 -6.43
N GLN A 8 29.55 28.34 -7.37
CA GLN A 8 28.51 28.70 -8.35
C GLN A 8 28.42 27.74 -9.55
N LEU A 9 29.43 26.90 -9.79
CA LEU A 9 29.33 25.83 -10.80
C LEU A 9 28.61 24.56 -10.29
N LEU A 10 28.56 24.33 -8.96
CA LEU A 10 27.92 23.16 -8.35
C LEU A 10 26.41 23.36 -8.10
N LEU A 11 25.96 24.60 -7.93
CA LEU A 11 24.52 24.93 -7.91
C LEU A 11 23.92 25.06 -9.31
N ALA A 12 24.75 25.28 -10.34
CA ALA A 12 24.32 25.21 -11.74
C ALA A 12 24.32 23.77 -12.32
N SER A 13 24.95 22.80 -11.64
CA SER A 13 24.97 21.39 -12.07
C SER A 13 23.99 20.49 -11.33
N ALA A 14 23.36 20.96 -10.25
CA ALA A 14 22.20 20.29 -9.62
C ALA A 14 20.85 20.66 -10.27
N ALA A 15 20.83 21.70 -11.12
CA ALA A 15 19.69 22.02 -11.99
C ALA A 15 19.77 21.33 -13.38
N LEU A 16 20.85 20.55 -13.64
CA LEU A 16 21.07 19.81 -14.89
C LEU A 16 21.16 18.29 -14.68
N ALA A 17 20.70 17.80 -13.52
CA ALA A 17 20.52 16.38 -13.25
C ALA A 17 19.13 16.12 -12.63
N ALA A 18 18.09 16.76 -13.18
CA ALA A 18 16.83 16.03 -13.29
C ALA A 18 17.13 14.83 -14.20
N PRO A 19 16.78 13.58 -13.82
CA PRO A 19 16.61 12.57 -14.84
C PRO A 19 15.63 13.16 -15.85
N ASN A 20 16.01 13.20 -17.12
CA ASN A 20 15.06 13.42 -18.20
C ASN A 20 13.92 12.40 -18.03
N THR A 21 12.86 12.79 -17.35
CA THR A 21 11.51 12.21 -17.44
C THR A 21 10.85 12.71 -18.72
N GLU A 22 11.58 12.63 -19.83
CA GLU A 22 11.10 12.72 -21.22
C GLU A 22 11.39 11.40 -21.97
N LYS A 23 11.59 10.30 -21.22
CA LYS A 23 11.79 8.97 -21.79
C LYS A 23 10.75 7.93 -21.34
N ALA A 24 9.55 8.39 -21.00
CA ALA A 24 8.35 7.61 -21.21
C ALA A 24 7.53 8.31 -22.31
N LEU A 25 7.23 7.56 -23.38
CA LEU A 25 6.44 7.91 -24.58
C LEU A 25 7.12 8.67 -25.71
N ALA A 26 8.03 7.98 -26.39
CA ALA A 26 8.33 8.26 -27.79
C ALA A 26 7.32 7.58 -28.74
N VAL A 27 6.01 7.71 -28.49
CA VAL A 27 5.03 7.59 -29.59
C VAL A 27 4.83 9.00 -30.10
N SER A 28 5.38 9.28 -31.29
CA SER A 28 5.24 10.57 -31.96
C SER A 28 3.75 10.95 -32.06
N ARG A 29 3.42 12.22 -31.78
CA ARG A 29 2.12 12.87 -32.07
C ARG A 29 1.62 12.60 -33.50
N ASN A 30 2.52 12.20 -34.41
CA ASN A 30 2.27 12.01 -35.82
C ASN A 30 2.14 10.54 -36.25
N HIS A 31 2.19 9.56 -35.34
CA HIS A 31 1.78 8.18 -35.65
C HIS A 31 0.26 8.04 -35.62
N ALA A 32 -0.45 8.94 -36.32
CA ALA A 32 -1.89 8.85 -36.47
C ALA A 32 -2.23 7.58 -37.24
N VAL A 33 -2.95 6.67 -36.60
CA VAL A 33 -3.71 5.65 -37.31
C VAL A 33 -4.77 6.38 -38.14
N SER A 34 -5.15 5.86 -39.32
CA SER A 34 -6.20 6.47 -40.14
C SER A 34 -7.44 6.76 -39.29
N PRO A 35 -7.98 7.99 -39.30
CA PRO A 35 -9.14 8.35 -38.49
C PRO A 35 -10.33 7.48 -38.88
N LYS A 36 -11.10 7.07 -37.88
CA LYS A 36 -12.42 6.46 -38.08
C LYS A 36 -13.37 7.53 -38.61
N ASN A 37 -14.35 7.08 -39.38
CA ASN A 37 -15.39 7.95 -39.91
C ASN A 37 -16.44 8.23 -38.83
N PRO A 38 -17.04 9.44 -38.82
CA PRO A 38 -18.18 9.73 -37.97
C PRO A 38 -19.37 8.82 -38.31
N PHE A 39 -20.27 8.63 -37.36
CA PHE A 39 -21.50 7.84 -37.53
C PHE A 39 -22.39 8.38 -38.65
N ARG A 40 -22.40 9.71 -38.80
CA ARG A 40 -23.00 10.41 -39.94
C ARG A 40 -21.97 11.40 -40.49
N PRO A 41 -21.83 11.53 -41.83
CA PRO A 41 -20.97 12.56 -42.42
C PRO A 41 -21.31 13.95 -41.89
N LEU A 42 -20.29 14.72 -41.55
CA LEU A 42 -20.47 16.11 -41.14
C LEU A 42 -20.89 16.97 -42.35
N PRO A 43 -21.74 17.98 -42.16
CA PRO A 43 -22.12 18.91 -43.23
C PRO A 43 -20.91 19.64 -43.82
N ASP A 44 -20.93 19.86 -45.14
CA ASP A 44 -19.94 20.70 -45.80
C ASP A 44 -20.07 22.16 -45.36
N THR A 45 -18.94 22.81 -45.08
CA THR A 45 -18.92 24.23 -44.74
C THR A 45 -19.03 25.09 -46.00
N ARG A 46 -19.74 26.22 -45.91
CA ARG A 46 -19.82 27.19 -47.03
C ARG A 46 -18.57 28.06 -47.08
N GLN A 47 -18.16 28.47 -48.28
CA GLN A 47 -17.06 29.42 -48.43
C GLN A 47 -17.43 30.79 -47.85
N ARG A 48 -16.58 31.34 -46.97
CA ARG A 48 -16.76 32.69 -46.41
C ARG A 48 -16.33 33.76 -47.43
N THR A 49 -17.09 34.84 -47.50
CA THR A 49 -16.94 35.93 -48.50
C THR A 49 -16.57 37.28 -47.88
N LYS A 50 -16.70 37.43 -46.56
CA LYS A 50 -16.41 38.67 -45.82
C LYS A 50 -15.33 38.42 -44.78
N VAL A 51 -14.54 39.45 -44.44
CA VAL A 51 -13.56 39.40 -43.36
C VAL A 51 -13.70 40.62 -42.46
N CYS A 52 -13.77 40.42 -41.15
CA CYS A 52 -13.82 41.46 -40.12
C CYS A 52 -12.70 41.22 -39.11
N HIS A 53 -11.87 42.23 -38.83
CA HIS A 53 -10.90 42.16 -37.75
C HIS A 53 -11.52 42.71 -36.47
N VAL A 54 -11.23 42.07 -35.35
CA VAL A 54 -11.67 42.53 -34.03
C VAL A 54 -10.72 43.61 -33.53
N ASP A 55 -11.27 44.77 -33.19
CA ASP A 55 -10.52 45.84 -32.51
C ASP A 55 -10.24 45.47 -31.04
N SER A 56 -9.17 46.02 -30.47
CA SER A 56 -8.82 45.79 -29.06
C SER A 56 -8.29 47.08 -28.43
N HIS A 57 -8.62 47.29 -27.16
CA HIS A 57 -8.04 48.31 -26.30
C HIS A 57 -6.55 48.07 -26.05
N GLY A 58 -6.11 46.80 -25.93
CA GLY A 58 -4.71 46.42 -25.74
C GLY A 58 -4.11 46.77 -24.37
N ASP A 59 -4.91 47.27 -23.42
CA ASP A 59 -4.50 47.69 -22.08
C ASP A 59 -5.10 46.82 -20.96
N GLY A 60 -5.81 45.74 -21.33
CA GLY A 60 -6.50 44.84 -20.40
C GLY A 60 -7.96 45.22 -20.12
N SER A 61 -8.48 46.31 -20.69
CA SER A 61 -9.90 46.68 -20.62
C SER A 61 -10.78 45.73 -21.43
N ASP A 62 -12.08 45.67 -21.08
CA ASP A 62 -13.06 44.76 -21.70
C ASP A 62 -13.29 45.05 -23.19
N ASP A 63 -12.92 44.11 -24.06
CA ASP A 63 -13.05 44.15 -25.51
C ASP A 63 -14.35 43.48 -26.03
N SER A 64 -15.26 43.05 -25.13
CA SER A 64 -16.48 42.32 -25.49
C SER A 64 -17.35 43.02 -26.53
N GLU A 65 -17.45 44.35 -26.47
CA GLU A 65 -18.24 45.14 -27.42
C GLU A 65 -17.65 45.08 -28.83
N TYR A 66 -16.33 45.19 -28.97
CA TYR A 66 -15.63 45.08 -30.25
C TYR A 66 -15.76 43.69 -30.86
N ILE A 67 -15.67 42.64 -30.02
CA ILE A 67 -15.89 41.26 -30.44
C ILE A 67 -17.32 41.09 -30.98
N LEU A 68 -18.32 41.56 -30.23
CA LEU A 68 -19.72 41.41 -30.63
C LEU A 68 -20.06 42.21 -31.91
N ASP A 69 -19.50 43.41 -32.08
CA ASP A 69 -19.69 44.23 -33.29
C ASP A 69 -19.09 43.54 -34.53
N ALA A 70 -17.84 43.09 -34.45
CA ALA A 70 -17.16 42.39 -35.54
C ALA A 70 -17.91 41.11 -35.93
N ILE A 71 -18.37 40.34 -34.94
CA ILE A 71 -19.19 39.14 -35.16
C ILE A 71 -20.50 39.49 -35.85
N LYS A 72 -21.25 40.48 -35.37
CA LYS A 72 -22.53 40.89 -36.00
C LYS A 72 -22.34 41.34 -37.44
N LYS A 73 -21.26 42.08 -37.72
CA LYS A 73 -20.92 42.59 -39.05
C LYS A 73 -20.57 41.48 -40.04
N CYS A 74 -19.88 40.43 -39.59
CA CYS A 74 -19.46 39.31 -40.41
C CYS A 74 -20.33 38.05 -40.30
N ASN A 75 -21.41 38.08 -39.52
CA ASN A 75 -22.38 36.99 -39.50
C ASN A 75 -23.05 36.84 -40.87
N ASN A 76 -23.37 35.60 -41.27
CA ASN A 76 -23.79 35.22 -42.63
C ASN A 76 -22.67 35.37 -43.67
N ASP A 77 -21.90 34.31 -43.83
CA ASP A 77 -20.83 34.09 -44.82
C ASP A 77 -19.57 34.94 -44.60
N GLY A 78 -19.14 35.13 -43.35
CA GLY A 78 -17.94 35.91 -43.01
C GLY A 78 -16.94 35.19 -42.11
N ARG A 79 -15.73 35.75 -42.03
CA ARG A 79 -14.63 35.35 -41.14
C ARG A 79 -14.30 36.51 -40.21
N VAL A 80 -14.25 36.25 -38.91
CA VAL A 80 -13.89 37.21 -37.87
C VAL A 80 -12.50 36.85 -37.37
N VAL A 81 -11.55 37.78 -37.44
CA VAL A 81 -10.14 37.55 -37.11
C VAL A 81 -9.81 38.18 -35.75
N PHE A 82 -9.33 37.35 -34.83
CA PHE A 82 -8.80 37.72 -33.52
C PHE A 82 -7.27 37.56 -33.57
N ASP A 83 -6.54 38.63 -33.87
CA ASP A 83 -5.08 38.63 -34.13
C ASP A 83 -4.27 39.38 -33.07
N LYS A 84 -4.91 39.83 -31.99
CA LYS A 84 -4.32 40.58 -30.87
C LYS A 84 -4.60 39.90 -29.52
N ASN A 85 -4.23 40.58 -28.44
CA ASN A 85 -4.64 40.23 -27.09
C ASN A 85 -5.97 40.89 -26.78
N TYR A 86 -6.98 40.11 -26.40
CA TYR A 86 -8.31 40.57 -26.06
C TYR A 86 -8.63 40.20 -24.62
N THR A 87 -9.20 41.14 -23.86
CA THR A 87 -9.77 40.83 -22.55
C THR A 87 -11.28 40.79 -22.67
N ILE A 88 -11.92 39.80 -22.06
CA ILE A 88 -13.37 39.72 -22.00
C ILE A 88 -13.83 39.80 -20.54
N GLY A 89 -14.51 40.91 -20.25
CA GLY A 89 -15.18 41.18 -18.98
C GLY A 89 -16.71 41.09 -19.03
N THR A 90 -17.32 40.91 -20.21
CA THR A 90 -18.78 40.84 -20.38
C THR A 90 -19.23 39.52 -20.98
N ALA A 91 -20.29 38.92 -20.44
CA ALA A 91 -20.87 37.67 -20.93
C ALA A 91 -21.49 37.83 -22.34
N LEU A 92 -21.02 37.04 -23.31
CA LEU A 92 -21.49 37.04 -24.71
C LEU A 92 -22.36 35.82 -25.05
N ASN A 93 -23.58 36.09 -25.53
CA ASN A 93 -24.46 35.09 -26.12
C ASN A 93 -24.36 35.15 -27.65
N LEU A 94 -23.69 34.14 -28.22
CA LEU A 94 -23.38 33.98 -29.63
C LEU A 94 -24.13 32.77 -30.22
N GLN A 95 -25.36 32.50 -29.78
CA GLN A 95 -26.18 31.42 -30.36
C GLN A 95 -26.85 31.79 -31.70
N PHE A 96 -26.75 33.05 -32.12
CA PHE A 96 -27.38 33.58 -33.34
C PHE A 96 -26.52 33.41 -34.61
N LEU A 97 -25.38 32.73 -34.52
CA LEU A 97 -24.40 32.68 -35.60
C LEU A 97 -24.90 31.83 -36.76
N LYS A 98 -24.44 32.19 -37.97
CA LYS A 98 -24.82 31.52 -39.20
C LYS A 98 -23.72 31.66 -40.25
N HIS A 99 -23.19 30.53 -40.73
CA HIS A 99 -22.16 30.44 -41.79
C HIS A 99 -20.98 31.36 -41.50
N ILE A 100 -20.31 31.17 -40.37
CA ILE A 100 -19.25 32.09 -39.90
C ILE A 100 -18.00 31.32 -39.48
N ASP A 101 -16.84 31.94 -39.71
CA ASP A 101 -15.56 31.49 -39.17
C ASP A 101 -15.06 32.47 -38.10
N LEU A 102 -14.63 31.96 -36.96
CA LEU A 102 -13.94 32.70 -35.90
C LEU A 102 -12.48 32.25 -35.91
N ASP A 103 -11.63 33.06 -36.52
CA ASP A 103 -10.21 32.81 -36.70
C ASP A 103 -9.39 33.48 -35.58
N ILE A 104 -9.12 32.69 -34.54
CA ILE A 104 -8.43 33.07 -33.33
C ILE A 104 -6.97 32.67 -33.44
N THR A 105 -6.11 33.65 -33.72
CA THR A 105 -4.64 33.50 -33.76
C THR A 105 -3.94 34.18 -32.58
N GLY A 106 -4.62 35.14 -31.93
CA GLY A 106 -4.15 35.87 -30.77
C GLY A 106 -4.48 35.22 -29.42
N TYR A 107 -4.53 36.03 -28.37
CA TYR A 107 -4.77 35.61 -26.99
C TYR A 107 -6.07 36.22 -26.47
N VAL A 108 -7.00 35.42 -25.95
CA VAL A 108 -8.26 35.89 -25.37
C VAL A 108 -8.30 35.47 -23.91
N GLN A 109 -8.37 36.45 -23.00
CA GLN A 109 -8.41 36.20 -21.56
C GLN A 109 -9.73 36.65 -20.96
N PHE A 110 -10.33 35.83 -20.09
CA PHE A 110 -11.50 36.20 -19.30
C PHE A 110 -11.07 36.94 -18.03
N THR A 111 -11.84 37.94 -17.60
CA THR A 111 -11.56 38.64 -16.34
C THR A 111 -11.79 37.73 -15.13
N ASN A 112 -11.05 37.98 -14.05
CA ASN A 112 -11.21 37.30 -12.76
C ASN A 112 -12.21 38.02 -11.83
N ASP A 113 -13.11 38.84 -12.37
CA ASP A 113 -14.14 39.54 -11.61
C ASP A 113 -15.25 38.56 -11.20
N THR A 114 -15.02 37.87 -10.08
CA THR A 114 -15.91 36.81 -9.61
C THR A 114 -17.31 37.32 -9.28
N ASP A 115 -17.43 38.54 -8.76
CA ASP A 115 -18.73 39.16 -8.43
C ASP A 115 -19.57 39.41 -9.69
N TYR A 116 -18.93 39.94 -10.75
CA TYR A 116 -19.59 40.11 -12.04
C TYR A 116 -20.06 38.76 -12.60
N TRP A 117 -19.18 37.76 -12.61
CA TRP A 117 -19.49 36.46 -13.22
C TRP A 117 -20.55 35.67 -12.43
N GLN A 118 -20.58 35.77 -11.10
CA GLN A 118 -21.69 35.22 -10.30
C GLN A 118 -23.06 35.80 -10.71
N ALA A 119 -23.09 37.09 -11.06
CA ALA A 119 -24.33 37.77 -11.43
C ALA A 119 -24.72 37.60 -12.91
N ASN A 120 -23.75 37.45 -13.82
CA ASN A 120 -23.97 37.60 -15.26
C ASN A 120 -23.63 36.37 -16.12
N ALA A 121 -22.92 35.36 -15.59
CA ALA A 121 -22.63 34.14 -16.34
C ALA A 121 -23.93 33.40 -16.72
N PHE A 122 -23.90 32.69 -17.85
CA PHE A 122 -25.09 32.03 -18.36
C PHE A 122 -25.39 30.74 -17.60
N LYS A 123 -26.46 30.75 -16.80
CA LYS A 123 -26.92 29.57 -16.06
C LYS A 123 -27.41 28.47 -17.01
N GLN A 124 -26.96 27.25 -16.75
CA GLN A 124 -27.36 26.03 -17.41
C GLN A 124 -28.32 25.25 -16.51
N ILE A 125 -29.31 24.60 -17.13
CA ILE A 125 -30.30 23.80 -16.39
C ILE A 125 -29.63 22.57 -15.77
N TYR A 126 -28.67 21.98 -16.49
CA TYR A 126 -27.99 20.78 -16.03
C TYR A 126 -26.93 21.12 -14.97
N GLN A 127 -27.02 20.47 -13.81
CA GLN A 127 -26.10 20.60 -12.66
C GLN A 127 -25.88 22.05 -12.16
N ASN A 128 -26.82 22.96 -12.45
CA ASN A 128 -26.72 24.38 -12.10
C ASN A 128 -25.40 25.03 -12.56
N ALA A 129 -24.80 24.49 -13.63
CA ALA A 129 -23.53 24.97 -14.16
C ALA A 129 -23.70 26.38 -14.76
N THR A 130 -22.60 27.11 -14.89
CA THR A 130 -22.60 28.41 -15.59
C THR A 130 -21.57 28.41 -16.70
N THR A 131 -21.72 29.22 -17.75
CA THR A 131 -20.70 29.38 -18.81
C THR A 131 -20.33 30.85 -18.96
N PHE A 132 -19.07 31.13 -19.28
CA PHE A 132 -18.67 32.50 -19.61
C PHE A 132 -19.39 32.98 -20.87
N PHE A 133 -19.30 32.22 -21.97
CA PHE A 133 -20.04 32.47 -23.22
C PHE A 133 -20.87 31.28 -23.67
N GLN A 134 -21.76 31.56 -24.62
CA GLN A 134 -22.53 30.55 -25.34
C GLN A 134 -22.30 30.73 -26.84
N LEU A 135 -21.66 29.75 -27.48
CA LEU A 135 -21.47 29.67 -28.91
C LEU A 135 -22.50 28.69 -29.49
N GLY A 136 -23.25 29.11 -30.50
CA GLY A 136 -24.28 28.29 -31.14
C GLY A 136 -24.65 28.81 -32.52
N GLY A 137 -25.58 28.14 -33.20
CA GLY A 137 -26.04 28.55 -34.52
C GLY A 137 -25.83 27.47 -35.59
N GLU A 138 -25.68 27.88 -36.85
CA GLU A 138 -25.58 26.97 -38.01
C GLU A 138 -24.27 27.18 -38.77
N ASP A 139 -23.48 26.13 -39.01
CA ASP A 139 -22.22 26.18 -39.77
C ASP A 139 -21.25 27.23 -39.19
N VAL A 140 -20.79 26.97 -37.96
CA VAL A 140 -19.86 27.86 -37.22
C VAL A 140 -18.52 27.16 -37.05
N ASN A 141 -17.46 27.75 -37.60
CA ASN A 141 -16.10 27.24 -37.41
C ASN A 141 -15.30 28.15 -36.48
N VAL A 142 -14.49 27.58 -35.60
CA VAL A 142 -13.57 28.31 -34.72
C VAL A 142 -12.20 27.66 -34.85
N TYR A 143 -11.17 28.39 -35.27
CA TYR A 143 -9.83 27.84 -35.49
C TYR A 143 -8.76 28.93 -35.37
N GLY A 144 -7.50 28.61 -35.64
CA GLY A 144 -6.43 29.62 -35.79
C GLY A 144 -5.22 29.39 -34.87
N GLY A 145 -5.31 28.45 -33.93
CA GLY A 145 -4.21 28.06 -33.05
C GLY A 145 -3.92 29.04 -31.90
N GLY A 146 -4.72 30.09 -31.75
CA GLY A 146 -4.63 31.05 -30.64
C GLY A 146 -5.05 30.47 -29.30
N THR A 147 -5.06 31.31 -28.25
CA THR A 147 -5.30 30.88 -26.86
C THR A 147 -6.59 31.46 -26.30
N LEU A 148 -7.39 30.63 -25.62
CA LEU A 148 -8.47 31.05 -24.71
C LEU A 148 -8.05 30.72 -23.26
N ASP A 149 -7.99 31.74 -22.41
CA ASP A 149 -7.56 31.62 -21.01
C ASP A 149 -8.66 32.04 -20.04
N GLY A 150 -9.18 31.07 -19.27
CA GLY A 150 -10.26 31.26 -18.31
C GLY A 150 -9.88 31.94 -17.00
N ASN A 151 -8.59 32.20 -16.76
CA ASN A 151 -8.09 32.88 -15.56
C ASN A 151 -8.55 32.18 -14.25
N GLY A 152 -8.45 30.85 -14.24
CA GLY A 152 -9.09 29.95 -13.26
C GLY A 152 -8.57 29.99 -11.83
N GLN A 153 -7.38 30.53 -11.55
CA GLN A 153 -6.75 30.39 -10.22
C GLN A 153 -7.63 30.92 -9.08
N VAL A 154 -8.22 32.10 -9.24
CA VAL A 154 -9.11 32.69 -8.23
C VAL A 154 -10.28 31.77 -7.90
N TRP A 155 -10.76 31.02 -8.90
CA TRP A 155 -11.90 30.13 -8.76
C TRP A 155 -11.54 28.82 -8.07
N TYR A 156 -10.30 28.33 -8.25
CA TYR A 156 -9.81 27.15 -7.53
C TYR A 156 -9.70 27.43 -6.04
N ASP A 157 -9.20 28.62 -5.68
CA ASP A 157 -9.08 29.05 -4.29
C ASP A 157 -10.46 29.30 -3.66
N LEU A 158 -11.37 29.99 -4.36
CA LEU A 158 -12.73 30.23 -3.87
C LEU A 158 -13.54 28.95 -3.69
N TYR A 159 -13.42 27.98 -4.60
CA TYR A 159 -14.15 26.71 -4.46
C TYR A 159 -13.64 25.86 -3.29
N ALA A 160 -12.36 25.98 -2.94
CA ALA A 160 -11.83 25.36 -1.73
C ALA A 160 -12.40 25.99 -0.44
N GLU A 161 -12.77 27.28 -0.48
CA GLU A 161 -13.43 27.99 0.61
C GLU A 161 -14.96 27.75 0.65
N ASP A 162 -15.61 27.76 -0.51
CA ASP A 162 -17.05 27.55 -0.68
C ASP A 162 -17.35 26.62 -1.85
N ALA A 163 -17.64 25.35 -1.54
CA ALA A 163 -17.97 24.33 -2.53
C ALA A 163 -19.28 24.59 -3.30
N LEU A 164 -20.10 25.58 -2.90
CA LEU A 164 -21.34 25.94 -3.59
C LEU A 164 -21.18 27.13 -4.56
N ILE A 165 -19.98 27.71 -4.67
CA ILE A 165 -19.72 28.80 -5.60
C ILE A 165 -19.87 28.34 -7.05
N LEU A 166 -20.64 29.10 -7.85
CA LEU A 166 -20.88 28.75 -9.25
C LEU A 166 -19.72 29.21 -10.12
N ARG A 167 -18.88 28.26 -10.54
CA ARG A 167 -17.74 28.55 -11.42
C ARG A 167 -18.21 28.54 -12.89
N PRO A 168 -17.77 29.49 -13.73
CA PRO A 168 -18.11 29.49 -15.14
C PRO A 168 -17.22 28.55 -15.95
N ILE A 169 -17.85 27.71 -16.77
CA ILE A 169 -17.24 26.87 -17.80
C ILE A 169 -16.69 27.76 -18.91
N LEU A 170 -15.52 27.42 -19.45
CA LEU A 170 -14.80 28.28 -20.41
C LEU A 170 -15.65 28.60 -21.65
N VAL A 171 -16.19 27.57 -22.32
CA VAL A 171 -17.06 27.75 -23.49
C VAL A 171 -18.28 26.82 -23.43
N GLY A 172 -19.48 27.39 -23.45
CA GLY A 172 -20.70 26.64 -23.73
C GLY A 172 -20.94 26.54 -25.23
N ILE A 173 -20.97 25.33 -25.79
CA ILE A 173 -21.39 25.05 -27.17
C ILE A 173 -22.86 24.67 -27.15
N ILE A 174 -23.74 25.66 -27.33
CA ILE A 174 -25.17 25.54 -27.06
C ILE A 174 -25.96 25.71 -28.35
N GLY A 175 -26.65 24.65 -28.80
CA GLY A 175 -27.50 24.74 -29.99
C GLY A 175 -26.73 24.90 -31.30
N LEU A 176 -25.49 24.39 -31.38
CA LEU A 176 -24.70 24.43 -32.61
C LEU A 176 -25.11 23.29 -33.56
N SER A 177 -25.33 23.60 -34.84
CA SER A 177 -25.63 22.62 -35.88
C SER A 177 -24.66 22.79 -37.05
N GLY A 178 -23.72 21.84 -37.19
CA GLY A 178 -22.66 21.90 -38.18
C GLY A 178 -21.56 22.89 -37.80
N GLY A 179 -20.30 22.43 -37.87
CA GLY A 179 -19.14 23.28 -37.66
C GLY A 179 -17.93 22.54 -37.10
N SER A 180 -16.78 23.22 -37.10
CA SER A 180 -15.53 22.70 -36.53
C SER A 180 -14.89 23.65 -35.51
N ILE A 181 -14.38 23.12 -34.42
CA ILE A 181 -13.68 23.86 -33.36
C ILE A 181 -12.26 23.28 -33.21
N GLY A 182 -11.25 24.13 -33.39
CA GLY A 182 -9.85 23.79 -33.30
C GLY A 182 -9.10 23.87 -34.66
N PRO A 183 -7.76 23.92 -34.63
CA PRO A 183 -6.91 23.83 -33.44
C PRO A 183 -6.90 25.12 -32.60
N LEU A 184 -6.85 24.98 -31.28
CA LEU A 184 -6.79 26.08 -30.29
C LEU A 184 -6.07 25.62 -29.00
N ASN A 185 -5.53 26.57 -28.26
CA ASN A 185 -4.99 26.35 -26.91
C ASN A 185 -6.00 26.82 -25.86
N LEU A 186 -6.42 25.95 -24.94
CA LEU A 186 -7.32 26.30 -23.85
C LEU A 186 -6.58 26.21 -22.52
N ARG A 187 -6.67 27.28 -21.72
CA ARG A 187 -5.87 27.44 -20.50
C ARG A 187 -6.74 27.80 -19.30
N TYR A 188 -6.39 27.21 -18.16
CA TYR A 188 -6.87 27.59 -16.82
C TYR A 188 -8.39 27.83 -16.74
N SER A 189 -9.21 26.88 -17.19
CA SER A 189 -10.66 26.99 -17.01
C SER A 189 -11.04 26.95 -15.52
N PRO A 190 -11.97 27.80 -15.03
CA PRO A 190 -12.49 27.74 -13.67
C PRO A 190 -13.18 26.41 -13.30
N GLN A 191 -13.81 25.78 -14.29
CA GLN A 191 -14.50 24.50 -14.21
C GLN A 191 -14.24 23.72 -15.53
N TRP A 192 -15.26 23.14 -16.16
CA TRP A 192 -15.13 22.41 -17.43
C TRP A 192 -14.62 23.33 -18.54
N TYR A 193 -13.92 22.78 -19.53
CA TYR A 193 -13.48 23.53 -20.71
C TYR A 193 -14.61 23.68 -21.72
N HIS A 194 -15.37 22.61 -21.99
CA HIS A 194 -16.51 22.66 -22.90
C HIS A 194 -17.75 22.05 -22.28
N PHE A 195 -18.87 22.76 -22.41
CA PHE A 195 -20.20 22.19 -22.23
C PHE A 195 -20.93 22.17 -23.56
N VAL A 196 -21.08 20.99 -24.16
CA VAL A 196 -21.70 20.80 -25.47
C VAL A 196 -23.15 20.38 -25.28
N ALA A 197 -24.07 21.32 -25.41
CA ALA A 197 -25.49 21.11 -25.16
C ALA A 197 -26.34 21.34 -26.42
N ASN A 198 -27.31 20.46 -26.68
CA ASN A 198 -28.28 20.64 -27.77
C ASN A 198 -27.64 20.81 -29.15
N SER A 199 -26.46 20.24 -29.34
CA SER A 199 -25.66 20.46 -30.54
C SER A 199 -25.63 19.22 -31.41
N SER A 200 -25.42 19.43 -32.71
CA SER A 200 -25.40 18.37 -33.72
C SER A 200 -24.32 18.61 -34.76
N ASP A 201 -23.68 17.53 -35.21
CA ASP A 201 -22.73 17.57 -36.33
C ASP A 201 -21.53 18.50 -36.09
N VAL A 202 -20.91 18.41 -34.91
CA VAL A 202 -19.78 19.27 -34.51
C VAL A 202 -18.48 18.47 -34.47
N LEU A 203 -17.44 18.99 -35.11
CA LEU A 203 -16.08 18.47 -35.03
C LEU A 203 -15.23 19.29 -34.06
N PHE A 204 -14.56 18.64 -33.13
CA PHE A 204 -13.46 19.20 -32.35
C PHE A 204 -12.17 18.54 -32.83
N ASP A 205 -11.19 19.34 -33.30
CA ASP A 205 -9.96 18.81 -33.89
C ASP A 205 -8.74 19.66 -33.49
N GLY A 206 -7.74 19.04 -32.86
CA GLY A 206 -6.46 19.68 -32.59
C GLY A 206 -6.45 20.65 -31.40
N LEU A 207 -7.21 20.37 -30.34
CA LEU A 207 -7.19 21.18 -29.12
C LEU A 207 -6.04 20.79 -28.20
N ASP A 208 -5.42 21.79 -27.57
CA ASP A 208 -4.46 21.63 -26.50
C ASP A 208 -5.08 22.22 -25.22
N ILE A 209 -5.40 21.39 -24.24
CA ILE A 209 -6.06 21.75 -22.99
C ILE A 209 -5.06 21.60 -21.84
N SER A 210 -4.84 22.66 -21.06
CA SER A 210 -3.98 22.59 -19.88
C SER A 210 -4.35 23.59 -18.81
N GLY A 211 -4.46 23.12 -17.56
CA GLY A 211 -4.61 23.97 -16.38
C GLY A 211 -3.96 23.33 -15.17
N PHE A 212 -3.36 24.15 -14.30
CA PHE A 212 -2.80 23.72 -13.03
C PHE A 212 -3.00 24.83 -12.00
N SER A 213 -3.10 24.44 -10.74
CA SER A 213 -3.12 25.40 -9.65
C SER A 213 -1.70 25.81 -9.26
N THR A 214 -1.57 27.07 -8.86
CA THR A 214 -0.37 27.66 -8.28
C THR A 214 -0.39 27.67 -6.75
N SER A 215 -1.53 27.29 -6.15
CA SER A 215 -1.72 27.11 -4.70
C SER A 215 -1.80 25.62 -4.34
N ASP A 216 -1.94 25.33 -3.05
CA ASP A 216 -2.21 23.96 -2.57
C ASP A 216 -3.64 23.48 -2.91
N ASN A 217 -4.50 24.36 -3.42
CA ASN A 217 -5.88 24.04 -3.81
C ASN A 217 -5.91 23.47 -5.23
N GLU A 218 -6.40 22.25 -5.39
CA GLU A 218 -6.47 21.57 -6.68
C GLU A 218 -7.45 22.23 -7.67
N ALA A 219 -7.12 22.19 -8.96
CA ALA A 219 -7.99 22.64 -10.05
C ALA A 219 -9.09 21.62 -10.36
N LYS A 220 -10.06 21.49 -9.43
CA LYS A 220 -11.13 20.48 -9.46
C LYS A 220 -12.15 20.72 -10.58
N ASN A 221 -12.71 19.63 -11.14
CA ASN A 221 -13.76 19.65 -12.16
C ASN A 221 -13.35 20.41 -13.42
N THR A 222 -12.14 20.14 -13.90
CA THR A 222 -11.57 20.75 -15.11
C THR A 222 -11.75 19.86 -16.34
N ASP A 223 -12.94 19.28 -16.50
CA ASP A 223 -13.31 18.34 -17.57
C ASP A 223 -13.00 18.91 -18.97
N GLY A 224 -12.51 18.07 -19.90
CA GLY A 224 -12.21 18.49 -21.26
C GLY A 224 -13.48 18.80 -22.07
N TRP A 225 -14.39 17.84 -22.13
CA TRP A 225 -15.70 17.99 -22.77
C TRP A 225 -16.79 17.29 -21.96
N ASP A 226 -17.87 18.02 -21.67
CA ASP A 226 -19.13 17.46 -21.21
C ASP A 226 -20.18 17.57 -22.32
N ILE A 227 -20.48 16.44 -22.94
CA ILE A 227 -21.45 16.34 -24.03
C ILE A 227 -22.81 15.98 -23.44
N TYR A 228 -23.82 16.80 -23.70
CA TYR A 228 -25.15 16.71 -23.13
C TYR A 228 -26.21 16.95 -24.20
N ARG A 229 -27.24 16.10 -24.31
CA ARG A 229 -28.35 16.30 -25.29
C ARG A 229 -27.86 16.62 -26.70
N SER A 230 -26.84 15.91 -27.17
CA SER A 230 -26.15 16.24 -28.42
C SER A 230 -25.89 14.99 -29.25
N GLU A 231 -25.85 15.15 -30.57
CA GLU A 231 -25.77 14.04 -31.51
C GLU A 231 -24.67 14.25 -32.58
N ASN A 232 -23.99 13.19 -33.01
CA ASN A 232 -23.01 13.25 -34.10
C ASN A 232 -21.86 14.23 -33.82
N ILE A 233 -21.29 14.13 -32.61
CA ILE A 233 -20.13 14.92 -32.17
C ILE A 233 -18.87 14.10 -32.39
N VAL A 234 -17.83 14.74 -32.95
CA VAL A 234 -16.50 14.15 -33.14
C VAL A 234 -15.49 14.92 -32.32
N VAL A 235 -14.69 14.25 -31.49
CA VAL A 235 -13.57 14.83 -30.75
C VAL A 235 -12.29 14.11 -31.16
N GLN A 236 -11.31 14.83 -31.71
CA GLN A 236 -10.11 14.20 -32.22
C GLN A 236 -8.80 14.98 -32.08
N ASN A 237 -7.69 14.26 -32.17
CA ASN A 237 -6.32 14.78 -32.32
C ASN A 237 -5.91 15.81 -31.25
N SER A 238 -6.38 15.63 -30.02
CA SER A 238 -6.23 16.64 -28.96
C SER A 238 -5.38 16.13 -27.79
N VAL A 239 -4.75 17.07 -27.07
CA VAL A 239 -3.92 16.81 -25.89
C VAL A 239 -4.58 17.48 -24.68
N ILE A 240 -4.75 16.72 -23.60
CA ILE A 240 -5.50 17.14 -22.42
C ILE A 240 -4.66 16.89 -21.18
N ASN A 241 -4.41 17.95 -20.43
CA ASN A 241 -3.77 17.90 -19.12
C ASN A 241 -4.66 18.64 -18.12
N ASN A 242 -5.49 17.90 -17.40
CA ASN A 242 -6.50 18.43 -16.49
C ASN A 242 -6.55 17.64 -15.18
N GLY A 243 -7.52 17.95 -14.32
CA GLY A 243 -7.76 17.25 -13.04
C GLY A 243 -9.11 16.54 -12.95
N ASP A 244 -9.80 16.30 -14.07
CA ASP A 244 -11.07 15.57 -14.11
C ASP A 244 -11.28 14.86 -15.47
N ASP A 245 -12.51 14.47 -15.83
CA ASP A 245 -12.81 13.70 -17.05
C ASP A 245 -12.15 14.28 -18.32
N CYS A 246 -11.55 13.42 -19.15
CA CYS A 246 -10.96 13.83 -20.42
C CYS A 246 -12.10 14.13 -21.41
N VAL A 247 -13.05 13.21 -21.51
CA VAL A 247 -14.35 13.39 -22.19
C VAL A 247 -15.42 12.72 -21.36
N SER A 248 -16.55 13.38 -21.19
CA SER A 248 -17.69 12.93 -20.41
C SER A 248 -18.97 12.97 -21.24
N PHE A 249 -19.66 11.84 -21.33
CA PHE A 249 -20.95 11.71 -22.03
C PHE A 249 -22.09 11.80 -21.01
N LYS A 250 -22.65 13.00 -20.88
CA LYS A 250 -23.82 13.30 -20.05
C LYS A 250 -25.12 12.88 -20.78
N PRO A 251 -26.30 12.96 -20.12
CA PRO A 251 -27.55 12.42 -20.66
C PRO A 251 -27.91 12.92 -22.06
N ASN A 252 -28.51 12.02 -22.84
CA ASN A 252 -28.94 12.17 -24.23
C ASN A 252 -27.79 12.49 -25.21
N SER A 253 -26.65 11.84 -25.02
CA SER A 253 -25.51 11.91 -25.96
C SER A 253 -25.54 10.71 -26.91
N THR A 254 -25.67 10.96 -28.22
CA THR A 254 -25.79 9.88 -29.21
C THR A 254 -24.86 10.04 -30.41
N ASN A 255 -24.40 8.93 -31.00
CA ASN A 255 -23.58 8.94 -32.22
C ASN A 255 -22.26 9.71 -32.03
N ILE A 256 -21.50 9.42 -30.98
CA ILE A 256 -20.30 10.19 -30.61
C ILE A 256 -19.03 9.44 -31.00
N LEU A 257 -18.09 10.13 -31.67
CA LEU A 257 -16.77 9.60 -31.99
C LEU A 257 -15.70 10.37 -31.22
N VAL A 258 -14.89 9.66 -30.43
CA VAL A 258 -13.70 10.21 -29.76
C VAL A 258 -12.48 9.46 -30.27
N GLN A 259 -11.46 10.16 -30.79
CA GLN A 259 -10.29 9.45 -31.31
C GLN A 259 -8.96 10.20 -31.23
N ASN A 260 -7.87 9.45 -31.13
CA ASN A 260 -6.51 9.99 -31.16
C ASN A 260 -6.28 11.09 -30.10
N LEU A 261 -6.62 10.79 -28.84
CA LEU A 261 -6.44 11.71 -27.72
C LEU A 261 -5.27 11.27 -26.82
N HIS A 262 -4.59 12.27 -26.25
CA HIS A 262 -3.59 12.09 -25.20
C HIS A 262 -4.06 12.79 -23.93
N CYS A 263 -4.46 12.02 -22.93
CA CYS A 263 -5.02 12.52 -21.67
C CYS A 263 -4.05 12.26 -20.51
N ASN A 264 -3.78 13.27 -19.69
CA ASN A 264 -2.91 13.20 -18.52
C ASN A 264 -3.55 13.87 -17.29
N GLY A 265 -3.42 13.26 -16.11
CA GLY A 265 -3.99 13.81 -14.86
C GLY A 265 -5.51 13.64 -14.71
N SER A 266 -6.13 12.95 -15.66
CA SER A 266 -7.58 12.95 -15.88
C SER A 266 -8.34 11.91 -15.04
N HIS A 267 -9.67 11.95 -15.09
CA HIS A 267 -10.56 10.87 -14.63
C HIS A 267 -11.12 9.98 -15.75
N GLY A 268 -10.46 9.96 -16.91
CA GLY A 268 -10.72 9.00 -17.98
C GLY A 268 -11.70 9.47 -19.04
N ILE A 269 -12.05 8.56 -19.94
CA ILE A 269 -13.14 8.74 -20.90
C ILE A 269 -14.41 8.12 -20.29
N SER A 270 -15.34 8.97 -19.89
CA SER A 270 -16.43 8.64 -18.97
C SER A 270 -17.81 8.70 -19.62
N VAL A 271 -18.57 7.61 -19.52
CA VAL A 271 -20.03 7.67 -19.68
C VAL A 271 -20.64 8.05 -18.33
N GLY A 272 -21.32 9.20 -18.27
CA GLY A 272 -22.05 9.68 -17.10
C GLY A 272 -21.38 10.81 -16.29
N SER A 273 -21.82 11.06 -15.05
CA SER A 273 -22.76 10.22 -14.31
C SER A 273 -24.19 10.28 -14.87
N LEU A 274 -24.84 9.11 -15.00
CA LEU A 274 -26.24 8.99 -15.46
C LEU A 274 -27.15 8.45 -14.35
N GLY A 275 -28.45 8.72 -14.45
CA GLY A 275 -29.44 8.33 -13.44
C GLY A 275 -29.45 9.23 -12.21
N GLN A 276 -28.91 10.45 -12.33
CA GLN A 276 -28.72 11.36 -11.20
C GLN A 276 -30.05 11.91 -10.67
N TYR A 277 -31.01 12.22 -11.54
CA TYR A 277 -32.24 12.89 -11.15
C TYR A 277 -33.44 11.95 -11.23
N LYS A 278 -34.15 11.79 -10.10
CA LYS A 278 -35.34 10.94 -10.02
C LYS A 278 -36.46 11.48 -10.93
N GLY A 279 -37.00 10.62 -11.77
CA GLY A 279 -38.05 10.96 -12.74
C GLY A 279 -37.50 11.38 -14.11
N GLU A 280 -36.19 11.62 -14.22
CA GLU A 280 -35.53 11.87 -15.49
C GLU A 280 -35.09 10.55 -16.15
N VAL A 281 -34.98 10.59 -17.48
CA VAL A 281 -34.53 9.48 -18.32
C VAL A 281 -33.25 9.90 -19.03
N ASP A 282 -32.16 9.23 -18.68
CA ASP A 282 -30.82 9.53 -19.17
C ASP A 282 -30.36 8.45 -20.16
N ILE A 283 -30.09 8.86 -21.40
CA ILE A 283 -29.71 7.94 -22.48
C ILE A 283 -28.30 8.27 -23.01
N VAL A 284 -27.45 7.27 -23.20
CA VAL A 284 -26.20 7.41 -23.97
C VAL A 284 -26.06 6.23 -24.93
N GLU A 285 -25.99 6.52 -26.23
CA GLU A 285 -26.03 5.49 -27.27
C GLU A 285 -25.02 5.72 -28.40
N ASN A 286 -24.49 4.65 -28.99
CA ASN A 286 -23.63 4.71 -30.18
C ASN A 286 -22.39 5.59 -29.96
N VAL A 287 -21.51 5.18 -29.05
CA VAL A 287 -20.26 5.88 -28.78
C VAL A 287 -19.08 5.01 -29.21
N LEU A 288 -18.17 5.57 -29.99
CA LEU A 288 -16.90 4.95 -30.36
C LEU A 288 -15.74 5.79 -29.82
N VAL A 289 -14.94 5.19 -28.94
CA VAL A 289 -13.70 5.74 -28.41
C VAL A 289 -12.55 4.94 -29.02
N TYR A 290 -11.65 5.58 -29.77
CA TYR A 290 -10.62 4.90 -30.55
C TYR A 290 -9.23 5.53 -30.39
N ASN A 291 -8.21 4.71 -30.12
CA ASN A 291 -6.81 5.17 -30.06
C ASN A 291 -6.59 6.27 -29.02
N ILE A 292 -6.70 5.91 -27.73
CA ILE A 292 -6.51 6.82 -26.60
C ILE A 292 -5.24 6.45 -25.84
N SER A 293 -4.45 7.45 -25.46
CA SER A 293 -3.34 7.27 -24.52
C SER A 293 -3.65 8.01 -23.22
N MET A 294 -3.65 7.28 -22.11
CA MET A 294 -4.07 7.77 -20.79
C MET A 294 -2.91 7.65 -19.77
N PHE A 295 -2.63 8.74 -19.06
CA PHE A 295 -1.50 8.87 -18.14
C PHE A 295 -1.91 9.45 -16.80
N ASN A 296 -1.34 8.93 -15.71
CA ASN A 296 -1.47 9.53 -14.38
C ASN A 296 -2.92 9.86 -14.02
N ALA A 297 -3.85 8.95 -14.33
CA ALA A 297 -5.29 9.19 -14.31
C ALA A 297 -5.98 8.25 -13.33
N SER A 298 -7.16 8.62 -12.82
CA SER A 298 -7.94 7.67 -12.01
C SER A 298 -8.49 6.53 -12.86
N ASP A 299 -8.89 6.80 -14.10
CA ASP A 299 -9.56 5.82 -14.94
C ASP A 299 -9.12 5.93 -16.40
N GLY A 300 -9.12 4.79 -17.10
CA GLY A 300 -8.97 4.71 -18.55
C GLY A 300 -10.34 4.85 -19.23
N ALA A 301 -11.04 3.74 -19.37
CA ALA A 301 -12.43 3.71 -19.81
C ALA A 301 -13.37 3.60 -18.61
N ARG A 302 -14.34 4.52 -18.49
CA ARG A 302 -15.23 4.61 -17.33
C ARG A 302 -16.71 4.67 -17.70
N ILE A 303 -17.56 3.95 -16.98
CA ILE A 303 -19.02 4.06 -17.03
C ILE A 303 -19.54 4.20 -15.60
N LYS A 304 -20.12 5.37 -15.27
CA LYS A 304 -20.59 5.73 -13.93
C LYS A 304 -22.09 6.01 -13.92
N VAL A 305 -22.84 5.21 -13.18
CA VAL A 305 -24.31 5.30 -13.08
C VAL A 305 -24.72 5.32 -11.61
N TRP A 306 -25.63 6.22 -11.26
CA TRP A 306 -26.16 6.33 -9.90
C TRP A 306 -27.05 5.13 -9.54
N PRO A 307 -27.09 4.72 -8.26
CA PRO A 307 -27.98 3.66 -7.80
C PRO A 307 -29.45 4.10 -7.78
N GLY A 308 -30.36 3.17 -7.48
CA GLY A 308 -31.80 3.44 -7.42
C GLY A 308 -32.25 4.27 -6.22
N LEU A 309 -31.36 4.47 -5.24
CA LEU A 309 -31.57 5.35 -4.09
C LEU A 309 -30.87 6.69 -4.27
N SER A 310 -31.33 7.70 -3.53
CA SER A 310 -30.60 8.97 -3.39
C SER A 310 -29.31 8.76 -2.59
N SER A 311 -28.21 9.34 -3.07
CA SER A 311 -26.88 9.27 -2.48
C SER A 311 -26.17 10.61 -2.62
N GLU A 312 -25.20 10.85 -1.75
CA GLU A 312 -24.42 12.09 -1.68
C GLU A 312 -22.94 11.74 -1.89
N LEU A 313 -22.36 12.20 -3.00
CA LEU A 313 -20.92 12.04 -3.28
C LEU A 313 -20.12 13.20 -2.68
N SER A 314 -20.66 14.42 -2.80
CA SER A 314 -20.11 15.65 -2.24
C SER A 314 -21.24 16.63 -1.94
N THR A 315 -20.91 17.73 -1.27
CA THR A 315 -21.85 18.80 -0.93
C THR A 315 -22.57 19.36 -2.16
N ASP A 316 -21.88 19.46 -3.30
CA ASP A 316 -22.37 19.98 -4.58
C ASP A 316 -22.79 18.89 -5.58
N LEU A 317 -22.54 17.60 -5.30
CA LEU A 317 -22.90 16.49 -6.20
C LEU A 317 -23.66 15.37 -5.47
N GLN A 318 -24.98 15.38 -5.68
CA GLN A 318 -25.93 14.44 -5.08
C GLN A 318 -26.90 13.93 -6.15
N GLY A 319 -27.43 12.72 -5.96
CA GLY A 319 -28.43 12.18 -6.86
C GLY A 319 -28.73 10.69 -6.66
N GLY A 320 -29.46 10.13 -7.62
CA GLY A 320 -29.85 8.74 -7.69
C GLY A 320 -31.36 8.54 -7.81
N GLY A 321 -31.74 7.38 -8.33
CA GLY A 321 -33.13 7.04 -8.64
C GLY A 321 -33.63 7.48 -10.03
N GLY A 322 -32.78 8.08 -10.87
CA GLY A 322 -33.05 8.31 -12.29
C GLY A 322 -33.04 7.00 -13.09
N SER A 323 -33.56 7.04 -14.32
CA SER A 323 -33.73 5.86 -15.19
C SER A 323 -33.11 6.07 -16.57
N GLY A 324 -33.09 5.05 -17.43
CA GLY A 324 -32.64 5.18 -18.82
C GLY A 324 -31.80 4.00 -19.31
N ASN A 325 -30.88 4.26 -20.24
CA ASN A 325 -30.00 3.23 -20.79
C ASN A 325 -28.64 3.78 -21.30
N VAL A 326 -27.60 2.96 -21.13
CA VAL A 326 -26.33 3.05 -21.85
C VAL A 326 -26.28 1.89 -22.84
N GLN A 327 -26.14 2.18 -24.13
CA GLN A 327 -26.14 1.14 -25.16
C GLN A 327 -25.10 1.38 -26.26
N ASN A 328 -24.51 0.30 -26.78
CA ASN A 328 -23.62 0.35 -27.96
C ASN A 328 -22.43 1.30 -27.77
N ILE A 329 -21.63 1.03 -26.74
CA ILE A 329 -20.42 1.80 -26.42
C ILE A 329 -19.20 0.93 -26.71
N THR A 330 -18.27 1.43 -27.50
CA THR A 330 -17.02 0.73 -27.81
C THR A 330 -15.82 1.59 -27.43
N TYR A 331 -14.96 1.06 -26.56
CA TYR A 331 -13.61 1.52 -26.32
C TYR A 331 -12.64 0.58 -27.05
N ASP A 332 -11.86 1.12 -27.98
CA ASP A 332 -10.98 0.36 -28.86
C ASP A 332 -9.60 1.01 -28.92
N THR A 333 -8.55 0.22 -28.73
CA THR A 333 -7.16 0.66 -28.79
C THR A 333 -6.87 1.72 -27.72
N MET A 334 -6.63 1.28 -26.49
CA MET A 334 -6.28 2.17 -25.38
C MET A 334 -4.93 1.80 -24.76
N PHE A 335 -4.06 2.78 -24.61
CA PHE A 335 -2.81 2.66 -23.86
C PHE A 335 -2.97 3.32 -22.49
N VAL A 336 -2.63 2.61 -21.42
CA VAL A 336 -2.68 3.12 -20.05
C VAL A 336 -1.29 3.06 -19.40
N ASP A 337 -0.89 4.12 -18.69
CA ASP A 337 0.35 4.16 -17.92
C ASP A 337 0.14 4.97 -16.65
N ASN A 338 0.36 4.33 -15.50
CA ASN A 338 0.08 4.90 -14.19
C ASN A 338 -1.39 5.36 -14.05
N VAL A 339 -2.33 4.51 -14.49
CA VAL A 339 -3.78 4.73 -14.38
C VAL A 339 -4.37 3.82 -13.30
N ASP A 340 -5.18 4.31 -12.37
CA ASP A 340 -5.68 3.51 -11.23
C ASP A 340 -6.56 2.34 -11.70
N TRP A 341 -7.59 2.61 -12.51
CA TRP A 341 -8.39 1.59 -13.18
C TRP A 341 -8.25 1.71 -14.69
N ALA A 342 -7.78 0.65 -15.37
CA ALA A 342 -7.79 0.65 -16.83
C ALA A 342 -9.23 0.64 -17.37
N ILE A 343 -10.13 -0.09 -16.69
CA ILE A 343 -11.56 -0.15 -17.00
C ILE A 343 -12.35 -0.07 -15.68
N GLU A 344 -13.27 0.89 -15.58
CA GLU A 344 -14.26 0.98 -14.51
C GLU A 344 -15.68 0.98 -15.09
N LEU A 345 -16.54 0.10 -14.59
CA LEU A 345 -17.98 0.14 -14.81
C LEU A 345 -18.66 0.01 -13.45
N THR A 346 -19.47 1.00 -13.07
CA THR A 346 -20.17 1.02 -11.79
C THR A 346 -21.61 1.54 -11.92
N GLN A 347 -22.56 0.83 -11.31
CA GLN A 347 -23.93 1.33 -11.04
C GLN A 347 -24.15 1.70 -9.57
N CYS A 348 -23.07 1.98 -8.85
CA CYS A 348 -23.07 2.39 -7.44
C CYS A 348 -22.38 3.76 -7.26
N TYR A 349 -22.41 4.60 -8.30
CA TYR A 349 -21.76 5.91 -8.27
C TYR A 349 -22.39 6.80 -7.18
N GLY A 350 -21.56 7.47 -6.38
CA GLY A 350 -22.02 8.29 -5.27
C GLY A 350 -22.33 7.53 -3.98
N GLN A 351 -22.15 6.21 -3.92
CA GLN A 351 -22.48 5.38 -2.75
C GLN A 351 -21.34 4.42 -2.40
N SER A 352 -20.73 4.57 -1.22
CA SER A 352 -19.63 3.72 -0.77
C SER A 352 -20.09 2.35 -0.24
N ASN A 353 -21.35 2.22 0.16
CA ASN A 353 -21.92 0.97 0.65
C ASN A 353 -22.55 0.16 -0.49
N GLN A 354 -21.77 -0.77 -1.05
CA GLN A 354 -22.21 -1.67 -2.13
C GLN A 354 -23.49 -2.48 -1.80
N THR A 355 -23.76 -2.72 -0.51
CA THR A 355 -24.98 -3.42 -0.07
C THR A 355 -26.24 -2.59 -0.38
N LEU A 356 -26.19 -1.27 -0.16
CA LEU A 356 -27.32 -0.38 -0.46
C LEU A 356 -27.59 -0.31 -1.96
N CYS A 357 -26.55 -0.31 -2.79
CA CYS A 357 -26.71 -0.37 -4.25
C CYS A 357 -27.32 -1.69 -4.74
N THR A 358 -27.13 -2.77 -3.99
CA THR A 358 -27.75 -4.07 -4.30
C THR A 358 -29.20 -4.15 -3.83
N GLU A 359 -29.53 -3.52 -2.69
CA GLU A 359 -30.89 -3.41 -2.15
C GLU A 359 -31.77 -2.48 -3.01
N TYR A 360 -31.20 -1.37 -3.49
CA TYR A 360 -31.84 -0.38 -4.35
C TYR A 360 -31.09 -0.28 -5.69
N PRO A 361 -31.25 -1.28 -6.58
CA PRO A 361 -30.55 -1.30 -7.85
C PRO A 361 -30.92 -0.11 -8.73
N SER A 362 -29.99 0.31 -9.59
CA SER A 362 -30.23 1.38 -10.56
C SER A 362 -31.42 1.05 -11.47
N ASN A 363 -32.22 2.07 -11.81
CA ASN A 363 -33.30 1.94 -12.81
C ASN A 363 -32.78 2.11 -14.25
N LEU A 364 -31.47 2.35 -14.41
CA LEU A 364 -30.81 2.52 -15.70
C LEU A 364 -30.15 1.21 -16.12
N THR A 365 -30.28 0.85 -17.40
CA THR A 365 -29.68 -0.38 -17.96
C THR A 365 -28.38 -0.10 -18.71
N ILE A 366 -27.43 -1.03 -18.69
CA ILE A 366 -26.17 -0.97 -19.44
C ILE A 366 -26.12 -2.18 -20.37
N SER A 367 -25.95 -1.95 -21.67
CA SER A 367 -25.95 -3.01 -22.68
C SER A 367 -25.00 -2.76 -23.84
N ASP A 368 -24.55 -3.84 -24.48
CA ASP A 368 -23.76 -3.80 -25.72
C ASP A 368 -22.48 -2.95 -25.59
N ILE A 369 -21.68 -3.26 -24.56
CA ILE A 369 -20.42 -2.55 -24.24
C ILE A 369 -19.24 -3.38 -24.72
N TRP A 370 -18.27 -2.76 -25.39
CA TRP A 370 -17.06 -3.39 -25.88
C TRP A 370 -15.81 -2.66 -25.37
N PHE A 371 -14.89 -3.41 -24.76
CA PHE A 371 -13.52 -2.99 -24.49
C PHE A 371 -12.58 -3.83 -25.36
N LYS A 372 -11.76 -3.19 -26.19
CA LYS A 372 -10.91 -3.86 -27.19
C LYS A 372 -9.49 -3.29 -27.19
N ASP A 373 -8.50 -4.18 -27.26
CA ASP A 373 -7.10 -3.81 -27.53
C ASP A 373 -6.52 -2.81 -26.52
N PHE A 374 -6.65 -3.14 -25.23
CA PHE A 374 -6.07 -2.33 -24.15
C PHE A 374 -4.65 -2.83 -23.84
N THR A 375 -3.70 -1.92 -23.64
CA THR A 375 -2.31 -2.25 -23.34
C THR A 375 -1.73 -1.29 -22.30
N GLY A 376 -0.73 -1.74 -21.54
CA GLY A 376 0.05 -0.88 -20.66
C GLY A 376 0.00 -1.31 -19.19
N VAL A 377 0.25 -0.36 -18.29
CA VAL A 377 0.47 -0.65 -16.86
C VAL A 377 -0.38 0.27 -15.98
N THR A 378 -1.19 -0.30 -15.07
CA THR A 378 -1.96 0.50 -14.10
C THR A 378 -1.06 1.07 -13.00
N SER A 379 -1.60 1.96 -12.16
CA SER A 379 -0.90 2.47 -10.99
C SER A 379 -0.86 1.43 -9.86
N THR A 380 -0.16 1.74 -8.76
CA THR A 380 -0.16 0.92 -7.54
C THR A 380 -1.42 1.11 -6.68
N SER A 381 -2.31 2.04 -7.03
CA SER A 381 -3.46 2.45 -6.20
C SER A 381 -4.48 1.34 -5.98
N LYS A 382 -4.69 0.50 -7.01
CA LYS A 382 -5.73 -0.57 -7.03
C LYS A 382 -5.15 -1.98 -7.12
N GLU A 383 -3.84 -2.12 -6.97
CA GLU A 383 -3.15 -3.41 -7.11
C GLU A 383 -3.70 -4.46 -6.12
N PRO A 384 -3.98 -5.71 -6.56
CA PRO A 384 -3.61 -6.33 -7.84
C PRO A 384 -4.58 -6.11 -9.01
N ASP A 385 -5.68 -5.41 -8.78
CA ASP A 385 -6.76 -5.27 -9.74
C ASP A 385 -6.44 -4.18 -10.79
N VAL A 386 -6.68 -4.51 -12.07
CA VAL A 386 -6.48 -3.59 -13.20
C VAL A 386 -7.81 -3.05 -13.74
N ALA A 387 -8.93 -3.69 -13.39
CA ALA A 387 -10.26 -3.28 -13.80
C ALA A 387 -11.33 -3.66 -12.76
N THR A 388 -12.46 -2.94 -12.79
CA THR A 388 -13.64 -3.20 -11.96
C THR A 388 -14.93 -3.09 -12.78
N LEU A 389 -15.81 -4.09 -12.67
CA LEU A 389 -17.06 -4.23 -13.43
C LEU A 389 -18.20 -4.60 -12.46
N ILE A 390 -18.85 -3.59 -11.90
CA ILE A 390 -19.85 -3.70 -10.83
C ILE A 390 -21.21 -3.21 -11.31
N CYS A 391 -22.14 -4.14 -11.46
CA CYS A 391 -23.54 -3.84 -11.72
C CYS A 391 -24.37 -3.88 -10.43
N SER A 392 -25.43 -3.08 -10.36
CA SER A 392 -26.27 -3.02 -9.16
C SER A 392 -27.19 -4.25 -9.04
N SER A 393 -27.49 -4.92 -10.15
CA SER A 393 -28.25 -6.18 -10.22
C SER A 393 -27.91 -6.96 -11.50
N PRO A 394 -28.03 -8.31 -11.50
CA PRO A 394 -27.77 -9.13 -12.68
C PRO A 394 -28.70 -8.84 -13.88
N ASN A 395 -29.79 -8.10 -13.67
CA ASN A 395 -30.78 -7.82 -14.71
C ASN A 395 -30.60 -6.46 -15.40
N VAL A 396 -29.67 -5.62 -14.91
CA VAL A 396 -29.50 -4.25 -15.41
C VAL A 396 -28.23 -4.08 -16.25
N CYS A 397 -27.38 -5.10 -16.32
CA CYS A 397 -26.22 -5.14 -17.21
C CYS A 397 -26.29 -6.36 -18.13
N SER A 398 -26.10 -6.17 -19.44
CA SER A 398 -26.09 -7.27 -20.42
C SER A 398 -25.07 -7.01 -21.54
N ASN A 399 -24.59 -8.05 -22.23
CA ASN A 399 -23.74 -7.91 -23.41
C ASN A 399 -22.50 -7.00 -23.21
N ILE A 400 -21.72 -7.25 -22.14
CA ILE A 400 -20.47 -6.53 -21.88
C ILE A 400 -19.32 -7.44 -22.27
N TYR A 401 -18.47 -6.98 -23.19
CA TYR A 401 -17.39 -7.74 -23.80
C TYR A 401 -16.04 -7.05 -23.55
N ALA A 402 -15.02 -7.83 -23.22
CA ALA A 402 -13.64 -7.36 -23.16
C ALA A 402 -12.74 -8.32 -23.97
N ASN A 403 -12.02 -7.78 -24.95
CA ASN A 403 -11.20 -8.54 -25.89
C ASN A 403 -9.79 -7.93 -25.98
N ASN A 404 -8.77 -8.80 -25.99
CA ASN A 404 -7.36 -8.42 -26.05
C ASN A 404 -6.97 -7.34 -25.04
N ILE A 405 -7.25 -7.59 -23.75
CA ILE A 405 -6.84 -6.70 -22.66
C ILE A 405 -5.50 -7.18 -22.12
N ASN A 406 -4.44 -6.54 -22.58
CA ASN A 406 -3.05 -6.78 -22.18
C ASN A 406 -2.54 -5.65 -21.27
N VAL A 407 -3.30 -5.38 -20.22
CA VAL A 407 -2.95 -4.44 -19.16
C VAL A 407 -2.52 -5.23 -17.94
N THR A 408 -1.45 -4.78 -17.29
CA THR A 408 -0.99 -5.37 -16.03
C THR A 408 -0.84 -4.32 -14.95
N SER A 409 -0.93 -4.71 -13.69
CA SER A 409 -0.42 -3.91 -12.59
C SER A 409 1.11 -3.78 -12.68
N PRO A 410 1.73 -2.88 -11.89
CA PRO A 410 3.19 -2.76 -11.81
C PRO A 410 3.89 -4.07 -11.42
N THR A 411 3.19 -5.00 -10.75
CA THR A 411 3.70 -6.34 -10.38
C THR A 411 3.38 -7.44 -11.40
N GLY A 412 2.79 -7.08 -12.54
CA GLY A 412 2.51 -8.00 -13.65
C GLY A 412 1.21 -8.79 -13.52
N THR A 413 0.35 -8.46 -12.54
CA THR A 413 -0.99 -9.07 -12.39
C THR A 413 -1.99 -8.43 -13.34
N ASN A 414 -3.06 -9.14 -13.70
CA ASN A 414 -4.15 -8.60 -14.52
C ASN A 414 -5.52 -9.00 -13.93
N GLU A 415 -5.65 -8.86 -12.60
CA GLU A 415 -6.86 -9.23 -11.86
C GLU A 415 -7.99 -8.22 -12.08
N VAL A 416 -9.23 -8.69 -11.98
CA VAL A 416 -10.42 -7.89 -12.28
C VAL A 416 -11.54 -8.20 -11.31
N ILE A 417 -12.16 -7.15 -10.78
CA ILE A 417 -13.33 -7.26 -9.91
C ILE A 417 -14.59 -7.33 -10.78
N CYS A 418 -15.40 -8.38 -10.64
CA CYS A 418 -16.71 -8.48 -11.30
C CYS A 418 -17.83 -8.73 -10.29
N GLN A 419 -18.94 -7.98 -10.38
CA GLN A 419 -20.14 -8.18 -9.56
C GLN A 419 -21.42 -7.99 -10.39
N ASN A 420 -22.38 -8.92 -10.22
CA ASN A 420 -23.71 -8.87 -10.86
C ASN A 420 -23.69 -8.73 -12.39
N MET A 421 -22.68 -9.28 -13.06
CA MET A 421 -22.62 -9.34 -14.52
C MET A 421 -23.53 -10.47 -15.04
N ALA A 422 -24.40 -10.19 -16.02
CA ALA A 422 -25.30 -11.22 -16.58
C ALA A 422 -24.51 -12.35 -17.26
N LYS A 423 -24.94 -13.60 -17.04
CA LYS A 423 -24.33 -14.84 -17.57
C LYS A 423 -24.22 -14.92 -19.11
N ALA A 424 -24.91 -14.04 -19.84
CA ALA A 424 -24.97 -14.06 -21.31
C ALA A 424 -23.90 -13.21 -22.01
N GLY A 425 -23.12 -12.40 -21.28
CA GLY A 425 -21.95 -11.72 -21.82
C GLY A 425 -20.69 -12.51 -21.46
N ALA A 426 -20.30 -13.45 -22.31
CA ALA A 426 -19.01 -14.10 -22.13
C ALA A 426 -17.93 -13.03 -22.29
N VAL A 427 -17.19 -12.71 -21.22
CA VAL A 427 -15.91 -12.03 -21.35
C VAL A 427 -14.92 -13.07 -21.92
N GLU A 428 -15.03 -13.32 -23.23
CA GLU A 428 -14.13 -14.17 -24.00
C GLU A 428 -12.87 -13.38 -24.33
N ILE A 429 -11.78 -13.68 -23.62
CA ILE A 429 -10.48 -13.06 -23.88
C ILE A 429 -9.65 -14.00 -24.72
N TRP A 430 -9.31 -13.53 -25.93
CA TRP A 430 -8.27 -14.09 -26.76
C TRP A 430 -6.95 -13.39 -26.41
N VAL A 431 -6.11 -14.06 -25.62
CA VAL A 431 -4.72 -13.61 -25.43
C VAL A 431 -3.92 -14.08 -26.65
N SER A 432 -3.57 -13.16 -27.55
CA SER A 432 -2.62 -13.45 -28.62
C SER A 432 -1.20 -13.14 -28.14
N GLN A 433 -0.35 -14.15 -28.01
CA GLN A 433 1.11 -13.98 -27.89
C GLN A 433 1.75 -14.07 -29.28
N PHE A 434 2.79 -13.26 -29.49
CA PHE A 434 3.67 -13.27 -30.65
C PHE A 434 4.22 -14.68 -30.99
N PRO A 435 4.57 -14.94 -32.27
CA PRO A 435 4.63 -16.28 -32.83
C PRO A 435 5.89 -17.00 -32.38
N ASN A 436 5.77 -18.03 -31.52
CA ASN A 436 6.67 -19.20 -31.48
C ASN A 436 6.29 -20.30 -30.47
N SER A 437 5.03 -20.41 -30.03
CA SER A 437 4.55 -21.62 -29.35
C SER A 437 3.05 -21.79 -29.51
N LEU A 438 2.65 -22.88 -30.16
CA LEU A 438 1.26 -23.34 -30.31
C LEU A 438 0.72 -23.85 -28.95
N GLU A 439 0.13 -22.97 -28.13
CA GLU A 439 -0.86 -23.36 -27.12
C GLU A 439 -1.91 -22.25 -26.98
N LEU A 440 -3.13 -22.49 -27.47
CA LEU A 440 -4.30 -21.65 -27.25
C LEU A 440 -4.88 -21.96 -25.87
N ARG A 441 -4.82 -21.02 -24.92
CA ARG A 441 -5.58 -21.09 -23.65
C ARG A 441 -6.49 -19.88 -23.50
N SER A 442 -7.80 -20.11 -23.44
CA SER A 442 -8.81 -19.10 -23.11
C SER A 442 -8.81 -18.83 -21.59
N LYS A 443 -8.68 -17.56 -21.16
CA LYS A 443 -8.97 -17.13 -19.77
C LYS A 443 -10.23 -16.27 -19.79
N THR A 444 -11.17 -16.52 -18.88
CA THR A 444 -12.42 -15.75 -18.75
C THR A 444 -12.29 -14.81 -17.54
N TRP A 445 -12.46 -13.48 -17.70
CA TRP A 445 -12.35 -12.53 -16.58
C TRP A 445 -13.51 -12.59 -15.58
N CYS A 446 -14.73 -12.91 -16.03
CA CYS A 446 -15.88 -13.01 -15.13
C CYS A 446 -16.58 -14.37 -15.32
N THR A 447 -16.44 -15.29 -14.37
CA THR A 447 -17.28 -16.50 -14.28
C THR A 447 -18.22 -16.40 -13.09
N GLY A 448 -19.50 -16.16 -13.36
CA GLY A 448 -20.52 -15.93 -12.34
C GLY A 448 -20.88 -17.17 -11.52
N TYR A 449 -20.58 -17.15 -10.22
CA TYR A 449 -21.25 -17.96 -9.21
C TYR A 449 -22.01 -17.06 -8.24
N LEU A 450 -23.34 -17.05 -8.37
CA LEU A 450 -24.27 -16.59 -7.33
C LEU A 450 -24.06 -17.46 -6.08
N LYS A 451 -23.69 -16.85 -4.95
CA LYS A 451 -23.81 -17.42 -3.60
C LYS A 451 -24.51 -16.41 -2.69
N LEU A 452 -25.77 -16.68 -2.36
CA LEU A 452 -26.52 -16.13 -1.22
C LEU A 452 -26.97 -17.30 -0.32
N PRO A 453 -27.37 -17.07 0.94
CA PRO A 453 -26.64 -17.56 2.11
C PRO A 453 -27.16 -18.86 2.73
N SER A 454 -26.25 -19.49 3.49
CA SER A 454 -26.43 -20.47 4.56
C SER A 454 -26.68 -21.95 4.22
N VAL A 455 -25.98 -22.78 5.01
CA VAL A 455 -26.19 -24.20 5.33
C VAL A 455 -25.56 -25.24 4.39
N PHE A 456 -24.55 -25.93 4.95
CA PHE A 456 -24.01 -27.26 4.61
C PHE A 456 -24.34 -27.86 3.23
N SER A 457 -23.32 -27.96 2.35
CA SER A 457 -22.85 -29.22 1.72
C SER A 457 -22.00 -28.94 0.46
N THR A 458 -20.79 -29.52 0.44
CA THR A 458 -20.00 -29.86 -0.77
C THR A 458 -20.51 -31.20 -1.33
N PRO A 459 -20.37 -31.55 -2.64
CA PRO A 459 -19.08 -31.75 -3.36
C PRO A 459 -19.11 -31.37 -4.88
N GLY A 460 -18.03 -31.38 -5.69
CA GLY A 460 -16.65 -31.87 -5.55
C GLY A 460 -15.66 -31.07 -6.44
N VAL A 461 -14.40 -30.90 -6.01
CA VAL A 461 -13.19 -31.74 -6.27
C VAL A 461 -12.59 -31.54 -7.67
N PHE A 462 -11.59 -30.65 -7.75
CA PHE A 462 -10.27 -30.96 -8.32
C PHE A 462 -9.22 -30.57 -7.27
N ALA A 463 -8.30 -31.50 -7.01
CA ALA A 463 -7.44 -31.54 -5.84
C ALA A 463 -6.20 -30.64 -5.98
N VAL A 464 -5.86 -29.92 -4.91
CA VAL A 464 -4.53 -29.35 -4.67
C VAL A 464 -4.22 -29.62 -3.19
N THR A 465 -3.06 -30.24 -2.96
CA THR A 465 -2.66 -30.97 -1.75
C THR A 465 -2.00 -30.07 -0.72
N MET A 466 -2.34 -30.24 0.58
CA MET A 466 -1.73 -29.58 1.74
C MET A 466 -0.20 -29.77 1.80
N GLU A 467 0.62 -28.72 1.97
CA GLU A 467 2.01 -28.88 2.40
C GLU A 467 2.11 -29.05 3.93
N MET A 468 2.49 -30.26 4.31
CA MET A 468 3.13 -30.56 5.58
C MET A 468 4.45 -31.30 5.29
N ASN A 469 5.30 -31.52 6.30
CA ASN A 469 6.54 -32.30 6.20
C ASN A 469 6.38 -33.77 5.68
N TYR A 470 5.17 -34.15 5.25
CA TYR A 470 4.76 -35.50 4.88
C TYR A 470 4.04 -35.47 3.52
N ASP A 471 4.28 -36.46 2.67
CA ASP A 471 3.49 -36.64 1.44
C ASP A 471 2.02 -36.93 1.79
N GLU A 472 1.07 -36.58 0.93
CA GLU A 472 -0.37 -36.67 1.21
C GLU A 472 -0.79 -38.12 1.56
N SER A 473 -0.15 -39.11 0.95
CA SER A 473 -0.33 -40.54 1.26
C SER A 473 0.24 -40.93 2.63
N THR A 474 1.40 -40.39 3.01
CA THR A 474 2.00 -40.60 4.34
C THR A 474 1.18 -39.93 5.43
N LEU A 475 0.67 -38.73 5.14
CA LEU A 475 -0.18 -37.94 6.03
C LEU A 475 -1.51 -38.68 6.30
N GLN A 476 -2.15 -39.22 5.25
CA GLN A 476 -3.35 -40.05 5.40
C GLN A 476 -3.08 -41.32 6.21
N HIS A 477 -1.96 -42.01 5.97
CA HIS A 477 -1.59 -43.19 6.74
C HIS A 477 -1.34 -42.87 8.22
N LEU A 478 -0.67 -41.75 8.51
CA LEU A 478 -0.44 -41.27 9.87
C LEU A 478 -1.74 -40.83 10.56
N GLU A 479 -2.66 -40.17 9.84
CA GLU A 479 -3.98 -39.79 10.37
C GLU A 479 -4.83 -41.04 10.70
N GLU A 480 -4.75 -42.09 9.88
CA GLU A 480 -5.43 -43.37 10.11
C GLU A 480 -4.85 -44.16 11.28
N GLU A 481 -3.51 -44.21 11.42
CA GLU A 481 -2.85 -44.90 12.54
C GLU A 481 -3.02 -44.17 13.88
N LEU A 482 -3.04 -42.84 13.88
CA LEU A 482 -3.15 -42.02 15.10
C LEU A 482 -4.60 -41.69 15.49
N ASP A 483 -5.59 -41.95 14.63
CA ASP A 483 -6.99 -41.56 14.78
C ASP A 483 -7.16 -40.04 15.07
N VAL A 484 -6.28 -39.21 14.50
CA VAL A 484 -6.26 -37.75 14.71
C VAL A 484 -5.90 -37.03 13.41
N LYS A 485 -6.75 -36.08 13.01
CA LYS A 485 -6.49 -35.19 11.87
C LYS A 485 -5.38 -34.19 12.16
N ILE A 486 -4.38 -34.10 11.30
CA ILE A 486 -3.19 -33.26 11.50
C ILE A 486 -3.41 -31.94 10.75
N TYR A 487 -3.42 -30.83 11.50
CA TYR A 487 -3.51 -29.48 10.93
C TYR A 487 -2.13 -28.82 10.89
N PRO A 488 -1.89 -27.84 10.00
CA PRO A 488 -0.59 -27.17 9.91
C PRO A 488 -0.09 -26.67 11.26
N GLY A 489 1.17 -26.96 11.60
CA GLY A 489 1.79 -26.67 12.90
C GLY A 489 1.61 -27.76 13.97
N THR A 490 0.78 -28.79 13.73
CA THR A 490 0.73 -29.98 14.60
C THR A 490 1.87 -30.94 14.23
N GLU A 491 2.65 -31.35 15.21
CA GLU A 491 3.85 -32.18 15.02
C GLU A 491 3.74 -33.50 15.78
N ILE A 492 4.23 -34.58 15.15
CA ILE A 492 4.26 -35.92 15.74
C ILE A 492 5.67 -36.12 16.32
N MET A 493 5.74 -36.36 17.64
CA MET A 493 7.01 -36.51 18.37
C MET A 493 7.28 -37.97 18.78
N THR A 494 6.61 -38.94 18.13
CA THR A 494 6.72 -40.38 18.39
C THR A 494 6.69 -41.16 17.08
N ASP A 495 7.41 -42.27 16.98
CA ASP A 495 7.37 -43.13 15.77
C ASP A 495 5.96 -43.72 15.58
N VAL A 496 5.54 -43.84 14.32
CA VAL A 496 4.22 -44.37 13.94
C VAL A 496 4.41 -45.30 12.73
N GLY A 497 3.93 -46.54 12.85
CA GLY A 497 3.98 -47.53 11.76
C GLY A 497 5.40 -47.82 11.25
N THR A 498 5.60 -47.67 9.94
CA THR A 498 6.88 -47.87 9.21
C THR A 498 7.75 -46.61 9.11
N HIS A 499 7.29 -45.47 9.66
CA HIS A 499 8.02 -44.20 9.62
C HIS A 499 8.83 -43.99 10.91
N HIS A 500 10.16 -44.13 10.79
CA HIS A 500 11.11 -43.86 11.87
C HIS A 500 11.68 -42.43 11.74
N PHE A 501 11.57 -41.64 12.80
CA PHE A 501 12.15 -40.30 12.85
C PHE A 501 13.59 -40.31 13.37
N VAL A 502 14.44 -39.41 12.85
CA VAL A 502 15.78 -39.22 13.42
C VAL A 502 15.65 -38.65 14.83
N ARG A 503 16.27 -39.35 15.81
CA ARG A 503 16.24 -39.00 17.24
C ARG A 503 17.56 -38.33 17.65
N SER A 504 17.50 -37.49 18.68
CA SER A 504 18.70 -36.96 19.35
C SER A 504 19.59 -38.10 19.84
N SER A 505 20.91 -38.05 19.59
CA SER A 505 21.81 -39.11 20.04
C SER A 505 21.95 -39.12 21.57
N GLY A 506 21.46 -40.19 22.20
CA GLY A 506 21.66 -40.52 23.62
C GLY A 506 20.48 -40.18 24.53
N ALA A 507 20.00 -41.19 25.28
CA ALA A 507 19.04 -41.19 26.41
C ALA A 507 17.71 -40.39 26.31
N SER A 508 17.59 -39.35 25.49
CA SER A 508 16.35 -38.64 25.20
C SER A 508 15.73 -39.21 23.92
N SER A 509 14.57 -39.82 24.06
CA SER A 509 13.76 -40.36 22.96
C SER A 509 13.02 -39.26 22.17
N ASP A 510 13.63 -38.07 22.03
CA ASP A 510 12.96 -36.89 21.47
C ASP A 510 13.21 -36.80 19.95
N VAL A 511 12.13 -36.69 19.19
CA VAL A 511 12.12 -36.51 17.73
C VAL A 511 12.57 -35.09 17.35
N LEU A 512 13.47 -34.98 16.37
CA LEU A 512 13.98 -33.69 15.88
C LEU A 512 13.05 -33.10 14.82
N VAL A 513 12.63 -31.85 14.99
CA VAL A 513 11.77 -31.13 14.03
C VAL A 513 12.33 -29.72 13.81
N PRO A 514 12.56 -29.27 12.57
CA PRO A 514 12.50 -30.02 11.31
C PRO A 514 13.57 -31.13 11.22
N GLN A 515 13.39 -32.10 10.31
CA GLN A 515 14.37 -33.16 10.09
C GLN A 515 15.64 -32.56 9.44
N PRO A 516 16.85 -32.87 9.97
CA PRO A 516 18.10 -32.40 9.38
C PRO A 516 18.32 -33.02 7.99
N SER A 517 18.99 -32.30 7.08
CA SER A 517 19.42 -32.87 5.80
C SER A 517 20.76 -33.60 5.94
N ASN A 518 21.07 -34.55 5.05
CA ASN A 518 22.35 -35.29 5.06
C ASN A 518 23.59 -34.43 4.66
N ASP A 519 23.45 -33.10 4.56
CA ASP A 519 24.54 -32.19 4.19
C ASP A 519 25.27 -31.66 5.46
N PRO A 520 26.61 -31.79 5.56
CA PRO A 520 27.38 -31.22 6.67
C PRO A 520 27.33 -29.69 6.77
N HIS A 521 26.88 -28.98 5.72
CA HIS A 521 26.77 -27.53 5.67
C HIS A 521 25.39 -26.99 6.08
N ASP A 522 24.40 -27.86 6.30
CA ASP A 522 23.08 -27.47 6.83
C ASP A 522 23.23 -26.80 8.21
N PRO A 523 22.71 -25.59 8.41
CA PRO A 523 22.75 -24.89 9.69
C PRO A 523 22.17 -25.68 10.89
N LEU A 524 21.28 -26.65 10.65
CA LEU A 524 20.79 -27.55 11.70
C LEU A 524 21.85 -28.56 12.20
N ASN A 525 22.79 -28.95 11.33
CA ASN A 525 23.84 -29.93 11.64
C ASN A 525 25.11 -29.30 12.21
N TRP A 526 25.20 -27.97 12.21
CA TRP A 526 26.38 -27.27 12.69
C TRP A 526 26.76 -27.65 14.13
N ASN A 527 28.07 -27.73 14.36
CA ASN A 527 28.63 -27.88 15.70
C ASN A 527 28.08 -26.79 16.64
N PRO A 528 27.70 -27.12 17.89
CA PRO A 528 27.26 -26.17 18.91
C PRO A 528 28.08 -24.87 19.00
N TYR A 529 29.39 -24.91 18.77
CA TYR A 529 30.22 -23.69 18.77
C TYR A 529 29.86 -22.70 17.65
N TRP A 530 29.53 -23.21 16.46
CA TRP A 530 29.08 -22.37 15.34
C TRP A 530 27.69 -21.81 15.59
N LYS A 531 26.77 -22.65 16.10
CA LYS A 531 25.42 -22.19 16.50
C LYS A 531 25.49 -21.09 17.56
N LEU A 532 26.35 -21.28 18.58
CA LEU A 532 26.59 -20.30 19.63
C LEU A 532 27.23 -19.01 19.08
N GLY A 533 28.16 -19.12 18.14
CA GLY A 533 28.79 -17.97 17.48
C GLY A 533 27.78 -17.11 16.72
N VAL A 534 26.96 -17.75 15.88
CA VAL A 534 25.94 -17.08 15.05
C VAL A 534 24.86 -16.41 15.92
N ILE A 535 24.33 -17.13 16.92
CA ILE A 535 23.31 -16.57 17.82
C ILE A 535 23.86 -15.43 18.67
N SER A 536 25.11 -15.52 19.12
CA SER A 536 25.75 -14.45 19.90
C SER A 536 25.96 -13.19 19.05
N LEU A 537 26.38 -13.36 17.79
CA LEU A 537 26.64 -12.24 16.88
C LEU A 537 25.36 -11.53 16.46
N ILE A 538 24.30 -12.26 16.09
CA ILE A 538 23.02 -11.64 15.74
C ILE A 538 22.39 -10.97 16.97
N THR A 539 22.51 -11.58 18.16
CA THR A 539 22.03 -10.96 19.41
C THR A 539 22.80 -9.69 19.73
N ALA A 540 24.13 -9.68 19.58
CA ALA A 540 24.94 -8.48 19.77
C ALA A 540 24.61 -7.38 18.74
N SER A 541 24.36 -7.76 17.49
CA SER A 541 23.95 -6.82 16.44
C SER A 541 22.60 -6.20 16.74
N ASN A 542 21.60 -7.02 17.10
CA ASN A 542 20.29 -6.56 17.53
C ASN A 542 20.36 -5.65 18.74
N PHE A 543 21.23 -5.97 19.70
CA PHE A 543 21.44 -5.15 20.88
C PHE A 543 22.00 -3.77 20.52
N VAL A 544 22.97 -3.68 19.61
CA VAL A 544 23.50 -2.39 19.14
C VAL A 544 22.45 -1.62 18.31
N MET A 545 21.68 -2.32 17.46
CA MET A 545 20.60 -1.72 16.66
C MET A 545 19.46 -1.15 17.51
N GLY A 546 19.08 -1.83 18.60
CA GLY A 546 18.01 -1.38 19.49
C GLY A 546 18.44 -0.34 20.53
N MET A 547 19.74 -0.12 20.75
CA MET A 547 20.21 0.85 21.75
C MET A 547 19.88 2.31 21.41
N GLY A 548 19.90 2.67 20.12
CA GLY A 548 19.74 4.04 19.65
C GLY A 548 18.31 4.63 19.75
N PRO A 549 17.25 3.92 19.33
CA PRO A 549 15.89 4.48 19.21
C PRO A 549 15.28 5.04 20.51
N LEU A 550 15.43 4.36 21.66
CA LEU A 550 14.85 4.82 22.95
C LEU A 550 15.84 5.54 23.87
N ALA A 551 17.10 5.70 23.47
CA ALA A 551 18.10 6.39 24.29
C ALA A 551 17.83 7.88 24.50
N VAL A 552 16.87 8.46 23.77
CA VAL A 552 16.58 9.89 23.79
C VAL A 552 15.86 10.32 25.08
N ALA A 553 15.14 9.42 25.76
CA ALA A 553 14.22 9.79 26.86
C ALA A 553 14.88 10.52 28.05
N PRO A 554 16.07 10.11 28.56
CA PRO A 554 16.75 10.87 29.62
C PRO A 554 17.37 12.19 29.13
N MET A 555 17.51 12.37 27.81
CA MET A 555 18.12 13.54 27.18
C MET A 555 17.09 14.58 26.76
N PHE A 556 15.79 14.36 27.00
CA PHE A 556 14.74 15.26 26.54
C PHE A 556 14.96 16.70 27.01
N GLY A 557 15.36 16.91 28.27
CA GLY A 557 15.68 18.25 28.78
C GLY A 557 16.82 18.94 28.03
N ASP A 558 17.90 18.20 27.73
CA ASP A 558 19.05 18.73 26.99
C ASP A 558 18.69 19.06 25.54
N LEU A 559 17.87 18.22 24.90
CA LEU A 559 17.43 18.41 23.52
C LEU A 559 16.42 19.55 23.37
N MET A 560 15.53 19.72 24.35
CA MET A 560 14.62 20.88 24.43
C MET A 560 15.41 22.18 24.54
N ALA A 561 16.48 22.20 25.36
CA ALA A 561 17.34 23.37 25.52
C ALA A 561 18.15 23.69 24.25
N GLU A 562 18.73 22.68 23.60
CA GLU A 562 19.52 22.85 22.37
C GLU A 562 18.66 23.31 21.18
N PHE A 563 17.52 22.64 20.93
CA PHE A 563 16.68 22.92 19.77
C PHE A 563 15.60 23.97 20.03
N LYS A 564 15.46 24.43 21.28
CA LYS A 564 14.46 25.43 21.70
C LYS A 564 13.02 25.01 21.35
N THR A 565 12.68 23.77 21.69
CA THR A 565 11.36 23.18 21.45
C THR A 565 10.73 22.65 22.74
N ASP A 566 9.45 22.33 22.69
CA ASP A 566 8.70 21.72 23.79
C ASP A 566 8.92 20.21 23.90
N LEU A 567 8.42 19.61 24.99
CA LEU A 567 8.57 18.18 25.27
C LEU A 567 7.91 17.31 24.20
N ALA A 568 6.72 17.69 23.73
CA ALA A 568 5.99 16.91 22.73
C ALA A 568 6.78 16.81 21.41
N SER A 569 7.43 17.91 20.99
CA SER A 569 8.28 17.93 19.78
C SER A 569 9.50 17.02 19.90
N VAL A 570 10.14 16.93 21.07
CA VAL A 570 11.32 16.08 21.28
C VAL A 570 10.94 14.60 21.42
N VAL A 571 9.77 14.30 22.01
CA VAL A 571 9.22 12.94 22.05
C VAL A 571 8.97 12.39 20.64
N GLN A 572 8.65 13.26 19.66
CA GLN A 572 8.50 12.82 18.26
C GLN A 572 9.78 12.21 17.68
N PHE A 573 10.98 12.55 18.16
CA PHE A 573 12.21 11.89 17.69
C PHE A 573 12.15 10.38 17.93
N THR A 574 11.62 9.97 19.08
CA THR A 574 11.40 8.58 19.44
C THR A 574 10.23 8.00 18.66
N GLY A 575 9.07 8.69 18.64
CA GLY A 575 7.86 8.21 17.96
C GLY A 575 8.04 7.97 16.47
N VAL A 576 8.61 8.92 15.73
CA VAL A 576 8.86 8.80 14.29
C VAL A 576 9.90 7.72 14.00
N CYS A 577 10.95 7.62 14.83
CA CYS A 577 11.95 6.55 14.70
C CYS A 577 11.31 5.17 14.85
N ILE A 578 10.40 4.98 15.83
CA ILE A 578 9.65 3.73 16.02
C ILE A 578 8.78 3.42 14.81
N LEU A 579 8.04 4.42 14.28
CA LEU A 579 7.16 4.23 13.12
C LEU A 579 7.96 3.72 11.90
N VAL A 580 9.05 4.41 11.56
CA VAL A 580 9.88 4.04 10.41
C VAL A 580 10.55 2.70 10.63
N LEU A 581 10.97 2.40 11.86
CA LEU A 581 11.53 1.09 12.22
C LEU A 581 10.56 -0.05 11.89
N GLY A 582 9.29 0.07 12.24
CA GLY A 582 8.28 -0.93 11.90
C GLY A 582 8.04 -1.10 10.40
N PHE A 583 7.81 0.01 9.69
CA PHE A 583 7.51 -0.04 8.25
C PHE A 583 8.73 -0.40 7.39
N SER A 584 9.95 -0.16 7.86
CA SER A 584 11.17 -0.56 7.13
C SER A 584 11.31 -2.07 6.97
N ASN A 585 10.65 -2.87 7.81
CA ASN A 585 10.64 -4.33 7.66
C ASN A 585 9.95 -4.80 6.37
N PHE A 586 9.03 -4.01 5.80
CA PHE A 586 8.49 -4.29 4.45
C PHE A 586 9.58 -4.19 3.36
N PHE A 587 10.67 -3.48 3.60
CA PHE A 587 11.82 -3.45 2.70
C PHE A 587 12.82 -4.55 3.06
N TRP A 588 13.25 -4.61 4.33
CA TRP A 588 14.39 -5.46 4.71
C TRP A 588 14.09 -6.95 4.72
N VAL A 589 12.87 -7.36 5.05
CA VAL A 589 12.54 -8.79 5.10
C VAL A 589 12.44 -9.40 3.71
N PRO A 590 11.80 -8.78 2.69
CA PRO A 590 11.88 -9.28 1.31
C PRO A 590 13.32 -9.35 0.79
N VAL A 591 14.16 -8.37 1.12
CA VAL A 591 15.59 -8.38 0.78
C VAL A 591 16.31 -9.55 1.49
N SER A 592 15.96 -9.83 2.75
CA SER A 592 16.49 -10.95 3.55
C SER A 592 16.09 -12.30 2.96
N GLU A 593 14.82 -12.45 2.59
CA GLU A 593 14.29 -13.67 1.96
C GLU A 593 14.87 -13.88 0.56
N THR A 594 15.29 -12.83 -0.13
CA THR A 594 15.79 -12.96 -1.52
C THR A 594 17.29 -13.15 -1.57
N PHE A 595 18.05 -12.29 -0.87
CA PHE A 595 19.50 -12.21 -1.00
C PHE A 595 20.28 -12.85 0.17
N GLY A 596 19.58 -13.23 1.24
CA GLY A 596 20.15 -13.85 2.43
C GLY A 596 20.12 -12.96 3.67
N ARG A 597 20.32 -13.57 4.85
CA ARG A 597 20.30 -12.88 6.15
C ARG A 597 21.52 -11.98 6.33
N ARG A 598 22.67 -12.40 5.80
CA ARG A 598 23.96 -11.71 5.95
C ARG A 598 24.03 -10.34 5.28
N PRO A 599 23.66 -10.14 3.99
CA PRO A 599 23.72 -8.83 3.37
C PRO A 599 22.82 -7.83 4.10
N VAL A 600 21.61 -8.23 4.50
CA VAL A 600 20.69 -7.36 5.24
C VAL A 600 21.31 -6.90 6.55
N LEU A 601 21.93 -7.80 7.33
CA LEU A 601 22.59 -7.44 8.59
C LEU A 601 23.70 -6.40 8.38
N ILE A 602 24.52 -6.55 7.33
CA ILE A 602 25.65 -5.66 7.05
C ILE A 602 25.15 -4.29 6.53
N PHE A 603 24.28 -4.28 5.52
CA PHE A 603 23.80 -3.03 4.92
C PHE A 603 22.97 -2.20 5.90
N SER A 604 22.09 -2.83 6.66
CA SER A 604 21.30 -2.15 7.69
C SER A 604 22.19 -1.55 8.80
N SER A 605 23.24 -2.28 9.22
CA SER A 605 24.24 -1.76 10.16
C SER A 605 25.01 -0.56 9.62
N ILE A 606 25.33 -0.53 8.32
CA ILE A 606 25.99 0.63 7.66
C ILE A 606 25.06 1.86 7.67
N VAL A 607 23.77 1.67 7.38
CA VAL A 607 22.76 2.74 7.45
C VAL A 607 22.65 3.27 8.89
N CYS A 608 22.63 2.39 9.87
CA CYS A 608 22.68 2.78 11.29
C CYS A 608 23.96 3.53 11.66
N LEU A 609 25.13 3.12 11.16
CA LEU A 609 26.39 3.83 11.39
C LEU A 609 26.32 5.26 10.82
N GLY A 610 25.87 5.42 9.57
CA GLY A 610 25.73 6.72 8.92
C GLY A 610 24.74 7.64 9.63
N SER A 611 23.59 7.11 10.04
CA SER A 611 22.58 7.87 10.79
C SER A 611 23.07 8.31 12.16
N ASN A 612 23.88 7.51 12.87
CA ASN A 612 24.47 7.92 14.15
C ASN A 612 25.54 9.01 14.00
N ILE A 613 26.35 8.97 12.93
CA ILE A 613 27.28 10.09 12.61
C ILE A 613 26.47 11.38 12.36
N TRP A 614 25.35 11.26 11.65
CA TRP A 614 24.47 12.40 11.39
C TRP A 614 23.83 12.94 12.68
N ARG A 615 23.29 12.07 13.55
CA ARG A 615 22.75 12.46 14.86
C ARG A 615 23.79 13.16 15.74
N ALA A 616 25.05 12.71 15.72
CA ALA A 616 26.13 13.33 16.49
C ALA A 616 26.46 14.75 16.02
N LYS A 617 26.30 15.04 14.71
CA LYS A 617 26.65 16.32 14.08
C LYS A 617 25.46 17.26 13.88
N ALA A 618 24.24 16.81 14.14
CA ALA A 618 23.04 17.62 13.93
C ALA A 618 23.01 18.83 14.87
N THR A 619 22.67 20.00 14.31
CA THR A 619 22.53 21.28 15.01
C THR A 619 21.13 21.86 14.94
N THR A 620 20.24 21.27 14.13
CA THR A 620 18.86 21.70 13.96
C THR A 620 17.88 20.56 14.23
N TYR A 621 16.67 20.90 14.68
CA TYR A 621 15.59 19.94 14.92
C TYR A 621 15.32 19.05 13.70
N GLY A 622 15.12 19.66 12.53
CA GLY A 622 14.84 18.94 11.28
C GLY A 622 15.99 18.03 10.85
N SER A 623 17.24 18.44 11.04
CA SER A 623 18.40 17.57 10.77
C SER A 623 18.46 16.38 11.72
N PHE A 624 18.14 16.57 13.00
CA PHE A 624 18.11 15.46 13.95
C PHE A 624 16.95 14.51 13.66
N MET A 625 15.77 15.03 13.30
CA MET A 625 14.61 14.24 12.88
C MET A 625 14.90 13.41 11.63
N GLY A 626 15.53 13.98 10.60
CA GLY A 626 15.92 13.24 9.40
C GLY A 626 16.91 12.10 9.72
N ALA A 627 17.86 12.35 10.62
CA ALA A 627 18.75 11.30 11.10
C ALA A 627 18.01 10.24 11.93
N CYS A 628 16.90 10.59 12.61
CA CYS A 628 16.04 9.64 13.28
C CYS A 628 15.27 8.74 12.32
N VAL A 629 14.73 9.30 11.23
CA VAL A 629 14.09 8.53 10.15
C VAL A 629 15.07 7.53 9.54
N LEU A 630 16.29 7.98 9.21
CA LEU A 630 17.31 7.10 8.62
C LEU A 630 17.75 5.99 9.58
N ASN A 631 17.87 6.30 10.88
CA ASN A 631 18.20 5.31 11.90
C ASN A 631 17.05 4.30 12.09
N GLY A 632 15.79 4.76 12.10
CA GLY A 632 14.63 3.88 12.13
C GLY A 632 14.65 2.91 10.94
N PHE A 633 14.90 3.42 9.73
CA PHE A 633 15.02 2.58 8.55
C PHE A 633 16.14 1.55 8.69
N GLY A 634 17.34 1.95 9.12
CA GLY A 634 18.46 1.01 9.31
C GLY A 634 18.23 0.03 10.46
N ALA A 635 17.49 0.39 11.51
CA ALA A 635 17.30 -0.44 12.70
C ALA A 635 16.22 -1.52 12.53
N GLY A 636 15.31 -1.39 11.55
CA GLY A 636 14.21 -2.33 11.32
C GLY A 636 14.53 -3.82 11.44
N PRO A 637 15.60 -4.33 10.78
CA PRO A 637 15.93 -5.75 10.77
C PRO A 637 16.20 -6.34 12.15
N CYS A 638 16.47 -5.52 13.17
CA CYS A 638 16.67 -6.02 14.52
C CYS A 638 15.42 -6.71 15.08
N GLU A 639 14.23 -6.39 14.55
CA GLU A 639 12.98 -6.98 15.00
C GLU A 639 12.57 -8.26 14.24
N THR A 640 13.24 -8.57 13.13
CA THR A 640 12.80 -9.62 12.20
C THR A 640 13.88 -10.65 11.87
N LEU A 641 15.17 -10.27 11.84
CA LEU A 641 16.26 -11.17 11.43
C LEU A 641 16.57 -12.28 12.44
N GLN A 642 16.64 -11.97 13.74
CA GLN A 642 17.02 -12.99 14.73
C GLN A 642 15.99 -14.13 14.84
N PRO A 643 14.68 -13.88 14.82
CA PRO A 643 13.70 -14.96 14.73
C PRO A 643 13.87 -15.85 13.48
N GLN A 644 14.20 -15.27 12.32
CA GLN A 644 14.50 -16.03 11.10
C GLN A 644 15.76 -16.91 11.28
N VAL A 645 16.83 -16.35 11.84
CA VAL A 645 18.07 -17.09 12.13
C VAL A 645 17.83 -18.23 13.13
N ILE A 646 16.98 -18.02 14.14
CA ILE A 646 16.62 -19.06 15.11
C ILE A 646 15.88 -20.20 14.40
N THR A 647 14.97 -19.91 13.49
CA THR A 647 14.25 -20.94 12.73
C THR A 647 15.13 -21.69 11.74
N ASP A 648 16.18 -21.05 11.23
CA ASP A 648 17.14 -21.65 10.32
C ASP A 648 18.11 -22.64 11.01
N THR A 649 18.46 -22.38 12.28
CA THR A 649 19.58 -23.03 13.00
C THR A 649 19.19 -23.95 14.17
N PHE A 650 18.01 -23.75 14.80
CA PHE A 650 17.58 -24.47 16.00
C PHE A 650 16.29 -25.28 15.79
N PHE A 651 16.21 -26.41 16.51
CA PHE A 651 15.07 -27.32 16.48
C PHE A 651 13.88 -26.80 17.30
N LEU A 652 12.68 -27.29 16.99
CA LEU A 652 11.40 -26.86 17.55
C LEU A 652 11.35 -26.85 19.09
N HIS A 653 11.99 -27.81 19.74
CA HIS A 653 12.00 -27.93 21.20
C HIS A 653 12.90 -26.90 21.90
N GLU A 654 13.79 -26.23 21.17
CA GLU A 654 14.72 -25.22 21.69
C GLU A 654 14.28 -23.79 21.34
N ARG A 655 13.35 -23.61 20.40
CA ARG A 655 12.93 -22.29 19.87
C ARG A 655 12.37 -21.36 20.94
N GLY A 656 11.66 -21.89 21.95
CA GLY A 656 11.07 -21.10 23.03
C GLY A 656 12.14 -20.34 23.84
N PHE A 657 13.21 -21.03 24.22
CA PHE A 657 14.36 -20.42 24.90
C PHE A 657 15.03 -19.34 24.06
N TYR A 658 15.37 -19.61 22.79
CA TYR A 658 16.08 -18.65 21.95
C TYR A 658 15.22 -17.45 21.52
N ASN A 659 13.91 -17.62 21.34
CA ASN A 659 13.00 -16.48 21.14
C ASN A 659 12.88 -15.61 22.40
N THR A 660 12.91 -16.23 23.58
CA THR A 660 12.98 -15.47 24.84
C THR A 660 14.30 -14.70 24.94
N LEU A 661 15.43 -15.33 24.58
CA LEU A 661 16.74 -14.67 24.49
C LEU A 661 16.68 -13.44 23.57
N TYR A 662 16.08 -13.59 22.39
CA TYR A 662 15.86 -12.49 21.45
C TYR A 662 15.11 -11.31 22.11
N PHE A 663 13.91 -11.54 22.67
CA PHE A 663 13.13 -10.45 23.27
C PHE A 663 13.84 -9.83 24.48
N THR A 664 14.51 -10.63 25.32
CA THR A 664 15.27 -10.11 26.46
C THR A 664 16.40 -9.18 26.02
N PHE A 665 17.18 -9.54 25.00
CA PHE A 665 18.27 -8.69 24.54
C PHE A 665 17.80 -7.51 23.67
N TYR A 666 16.76 -7.71 22.86
CA TYR A 666 16.13 -6.62 22.11
C TYR A 666 15.55 -5.56 23.06
N PHE A 667 14.65 -5.93 23.98
CA PHE A 667 14.13 -4.97 24.95
C PHE A 667 15.19 -4.54 25.97
N GLY A 668 16.15 -5.40 26.30
CA GLY A 668 17.30 -5.05 27.13
C GLY A 668 18.14 -3.94 26.53
N SER A 669 18.32 -3.92 25.20
CA SER A 669 19.03 -2.82 24.53
C SER A 669 18.29 -1.48 24.65
N LEU A 670 16.96 -1.52 24.57
CA LEU A 670 16.08 -0.36 24.75
C LEU A 670 16.12 0.17 26.20
N MET A 671 16.53 -0.66 27.17
CA MET A 671 16.75 -0.28 28.58
C MET A 671 18.16 0.24 28.84
N VAL A 672 19.18 -0.36 28.19
CA VAL A 672 20.58 0.04 28.35
C VAL A 672 20.88 1.36 27.65
N GLY A 673 20.21 1.67 26.53
CA GLY A 673 20.30 2.95 25.84
C GLY A 673 20.11 4.15 26.79
N PRO A 674 18.95 4.27 27.47
CA PRO A 674 18.70 5.29 28.50
C PRO A 674 19.71 5.33 29.65
N ILE A 675 20.21 4.17 30.11
CA ILE A 675 21.21 4.11 31.20
C ILE A 675 22.51 4.81 30.78
N LEU A 676 23.00 4.50 29.57
CA LEU A 676 24.22 5.07 29.03
C LEU A 676 24.01 6.53 28.63
N SER A 677 22.94 6.83 27.92
CA SER A 677 22.65 8.16 27.40
C SER A 677 22.43 9.18 28.52
N GLY A 678 21.71 8.82 29.60
CA GLY A 678 21.49 9.70 30.75
C GLY A 678 22.79 10.04 31.49
N SER A 679 23.69 9.06 31.68
CA SER A 679 25.00 9.29 32.31
C SER A 679 25.92 10.14 31.41
N MET A 680 25.95 9.83 30.12
CA MET A 680 26.78 10.57 29.15
C MET A 680 26.29 12.00 28.93
N ALA A 681 24.97 12.22 28.90
CA ALA A 681 24.38 13.55 28.80
C ALA A 681 24.87 14.48 29.92
N LEU A 682 24.86 13.98 31.16
CA LEU A 682 25.26 14.75 32.34
C LEU A 682 26.76 15.08 32.38
N HIS A 683 27.64 14.14 32.00
CA HIS A 683 29.08 14.28 32.23
C HIS A 683 29.90 14.74 31.01
N VAL A 684 29.52 14.32 29.80
CA VAL A 684 30.31 14.52 28.57
C VAL A 684 29.49 15.07 27.41
N GLY A 685 28.24 15.46 27.67
CA GLY A 685 27.29 15.97 26.69
C GLY A 685 26.60 14.88 25.87
N TRP A 686 25.37 15.17 25.46
CA TRP A 686 24.50 14.20 24.80
C TRP A 686 25.03 13.69 23.44
N ARG A 687 25.82 14.51 22.72
CA ARG A 687 26.41 14.14 21.43
C ARG A 687 27.40 12.97 21.53
N SER A 688 28.05 12.80 22.67
CA SER A 688 29.03 11.73 22.91
C SER A 688 28.41 10.33 22.84
N PHE A 689 27.13 10.19 23.21
CA PHE A 689 26.40 8.92 23.12
C PHE A 689 26.28 8.42 21.67
N TRP A 690 26.08 9.33 20.71
CA TRP A 690 26.00 8.95 19.30
C TRP A 690 27.35 8.49 18.76
N TRP A 691 28.47 9.07 19.21
CA TRP A 691 29.81 8.59 18.88
C TRP A 691 30.12 7.20 19.46
N LEU A 692 29.62 6.89 20.66
CA LEU A 692 29.68 5.55 21.22
C LEU A 692 28.94 4.53 20.32
N ASN A 693 27.74 4.90 19.84
CA ASN A 693 26.99 4.06 18.91
C ASN A 693 27.74 3.86 17.59
N VAL A 694 28.37 4.91 17.04
CA VAL A 694 29.20 4.79 15.82
C VAL A 694 30.33 3.76 16.03
N ALA A 695 31.02 3.79 17.16
CA ALA A 695 32.07 2.82 17.47
C ALA A 695 31.50 1.38 17.60
N ALA A 696 30.34 1.23 18.26
CA ALA A 696 29.67 -0.06 18.40
C ALA A 696 29.23 -0.64 17.05
N PHE A 697 28.63 0.16 16.16
CA PHE A 697 28.26 -0.27 14.82
C PHE A 697 29.48 -0.60 13.95
N ALA A 698 30.55 0.19 14.04
CA ALA A 698 31.78 -0.11 13.30
C ALA A 698 32.35 -1.47 13.70
N PHE A 699 32.35 -1.76 15.00
CA PHE A 699 32.79 -3.06 15.53
C PHE A 699 31.89 -4.22 15.07
N ILE A 700 30.57 -4.05 15.15
CA ILE A 700 29.61 -5.06 14.68
C ILE A 700 29.73 -5.29 13.17
N ILE A 701 29.89 -4.26 12.36
CA ILE A 701 30.08 -4.41 10.90
C ILE A 701 31.32 -5.25 10.60
N VAL A 702 32.45 -4.96 11.24
CA VAL A 702 33.68 -5.74 11.06
C VAL A 702 33.45 -7.20 11.43
N ILE A 703 32.84 -7.47 12.59
CA ILE A 703 32.59 -8.85 13.04
C ILE A 703 31.57 -9.56 12.14
N SER A 704 30.48 -8.91 11.73
CA SER A 704 29.48 -9.47 10.82
C SER A 704 30.07 -9.81 9.45
N VAL A 705 31.01 -9.00 8.94
CA VAL A 705 31.70 -9.29 7.68
C VAL A 705 32.59 -10.53 7.80
N PHE A 706 33.32 -10.72 8.90
CA PHE A 706 34.30 -11.82 9.00
C PHE A 706 33.76 -13.11 9.65
N LEU A 707 32.80 -13.02 10.57
CA LEU A 707 32.41 -14.14 11.44
C LEU A 707 30.97 -14.62 11.26
N PHE A 708 30.10 -13.89 10.56
CA PHE A 708 28.71 -14.30 10.35
C PHE A 708 28.54 -15.03 9.00
N PRO A 709 28.36 -16.36 8.99
CA PRO A 709 27.97 -17.11 7.79
C PRO A 709 26.48 -16.92 7.47
N GLU A 710 26.12 -17.12 6.20
CA GLU A 710 24.73 -17.17 5.75
C GLU A 710 24.01 -18.40 6.33
N THR A 711 22.82 -18.16 6.91
CA THR A 711 22.00 -19.18 7.58
C THR A 711 20.82 -19.64 6.74
N LYS A 712 20.43 -18.91 5.69
CA LYS A 712 19.36 -19.35 4.80
C LYS A 712 19.82 -20.61 4.05
N TRP A 713 19.06 -21.71 4.20
CA TRP A 713 19.36 -22.99 3.58
C TRP A 713 18.12 -23.59 2.90
N HIS A 714 18.25 -24.03 1.66
CA HIS A 714 17.16 -24.67 0.92
C HIS A 714 17.18 -26.18 1.23
N ARG A 715 16.15 -26.66 1.93
CA ARG A 715 15.98 -28.07 2.25
C ARG A 715 15.01 -28.68 1.24
N LEU A 716 15.48 -29.65 0.47
CA LEU A 716 14.68 -30.33 -0.55
C LEU A 716 13.49 -31.04 0.10
N HIS A 717 12.31 -30.89 -0.49
CA HIS A 717 11.08 -31.53 0.02
C HIS A 717 11.14 -33.05 -0.25
N PRO A 718 10.49 -33.91 0.56
CA PRO A 718 10.30 -35.33 0.26
C PRO A 718 9.85 -35.65 -1.19
N ARG A 719 9.09 -34.76 -1.84
CA ARG A 719 8.68 -34.88 -3.25
C ARG A 719 9.85 -34.73 -4.23
N GLU A 720 10.80 -33.85 -3.95
CA GLU A 720 12.01 -33.65 -4.76
C GLU A 720 13.01 -34.78 -4.53
N ILE A 721 13.08 -35.29 -3.31
CA ILE A 721 13.81 -36.52 -2.99
C ILE A 721 13.21 -37.68 -3.79
N HIS A 722 11.88 -37.88 -3.83
CA HIS A 722 11.29 -38.92 -4.69
C HIS A 722 11.52 -38.70 -6.19
N ARG A 723 11.55 -37.46 -6.68
CA ARG A 723 11.87 -37.14 -8.08
C ARG A 723 13.34 -37.43 -8.42
N ALA A 724 14.25 -37.09 -7.52
CA ALA A 724 15.68 -37.43 -7.62
C ALA A 724 15.89 -38.95 -7.52
N THR A 725 15.21 -39.62 -6.59
CA THR A 725 15.29 -41.08 -6.41
C THR A 725 14.62 -41.85 -7.56
N SER A 726 13.59 -41.30 -8.21
CA SER A 726 12.97 -41.92 -9.39
C SER A 726 13.75 -41.67 -10.68
N GLN A 727 14.47 -40.54 -10.78
CA GLN A 727 15.48 -40.32 -11.82
C GLN A 727 16.71 -41.21 -11.61
N GLU A 728 17.20 -41.38 -10.38
CA GLU A 728 18.28 -42.32 -10.06
C GLU A 728 17.85 -43.78 -10.22
N ARG A 729 16.61 -44.17 -9.84
CA ARG A 729 16.08 -45.53 -10.10
C ARG A 729 15.88 -45.83 -11.59
N GLN A 730 15.65 -44.83 -12.43
CA GLN A 730 15.63 -45.03 -13.89
C GLN A 730 17.04 -45.18 -14.49
N GLN A 731 18.07 -44.70 -13.79
CA GLN A 731 19.46 -44.83 -14.23
C GLN A 731 20.16 -46.08 -13.66
N VAL A 732 19.73 -46.57 -12.49
CA VAL A 732 20.27 -47.77 -11.83
C VAL A 732 19.65 -49.08 -12.33
N ASN A 733 18.50 -49.05 -13.04
CA ASN A 733 17.84 -50.25 -13.57
C ASN A 733 18.57 -50.93 -14.77
N LYS A 734 19.85 -50.63 -14.98
CA LYS A 734 20.70 -51.33 -15.96
C LYS A 734 21.77 -52.24 -15.36
N ASP A 735 22.06 -52.18 -14.07
CA ASP A 735 23.09 -53.05 -13.49
C ASP A 735 22.65 -53.71 -12.17
N GLU A 736 22.58 -55.04 -12.28
CA GLU A 736 22.71 -56.08 -11.27
C GLU A 736 21.57 -56.46 -10.31
N LYS A 737 21.34 -57.77 -10.34
CA LYS A 737 20.65 -58.60 -9.36
C LYS A 737 21.46 -58.65 -8.06
N GLY A 738 20.77 -58.54 -6.93
CA GLY A 738 21.06 -59.38 -5.77
C GLY A 738 21.12 -58.70 -4.41
N SER A 739 20.52 -59.40 -3.45
CA SER A 739 20.65 -59.31 -1.99
C SER A 739 19.75 -58.33 -1.25
N ALA A 740 18.82 -58.91 -0.50
CA ALA A 740 18.17 -58.29 0.64
C ALA A 740 19.22 -58.01 1.73
N SER A 741 19.20 -56.80 2.29
CA SER A 741 19.96 -56.45 3.49
C SER A 741 19.09 -55.62 4.44
N GLN A 742 19.14 -56.07 5.69
CA GLN A 742 18.57 -55.63 6.96
C GLN A 742 18.36 -54.11 7.13
N GLU A 743 17.24 -53.75 7.76
CA GLU A 743 16.91 -52.43 8.29
C GLU A 743 17.87 -52.07 9.45
N GLU A 744 18.74 -51.08 9.24
CA GLU A 744 19.57 -50.44 10.28
C GLU A 744 18.93 -49.11 10.75
N GLU A 745 19.05 -48.81 12.05
CA GLU A 745 18.62 -47.56 12.69
C GLU A 745 19.17 -46.32 11.95
N VAL A 746 18.27 -45.43 11.50
CA VAL A 746 18.61 -44.21 10.76
C VAL A 746 19.15 -43.13 11.72
N CYS A 747 20.44 -43.19 12.05
CA CYS A 747 21.18 -42.09 12.67
C CYS A 747 21.88 -41.25 11.60
N ASP A 748 21.58 -39.94 11.54
CA ASP A 748 22.30 -39.00 10.66
C ASP A 748 23.77 -38.86 11.12
N PRO A 749 24.76 -39.19 10.27
CA PRO A 749 26.18 -39.16 10.64
C PRO A 749 26.74 -37.75 10.92
N PHE A 750 26.06 -36.68 10.50
CA PHE A 750 26.56 -35.29 10.56
C PHE A 750 25.93 -34.42 11.67
N LEU A 751 24.93 -34.93 12.39
CA LEU A 751 24.27 -34.20 13.47
C LEU A 751 25.29 -33.71 14.52
N HIS A 752 25.30 -32.40 14.77
CA HIS A 752 26.25 -31.69 15.66
C HIS A 752 27.73 -31.72 15.25
N LYS A 753 28.07 -32.21 14.05
CA LYS A 753 29.45 -32.27 13.54
C LYS A 753 29.70 -31.41 12.30
N GLY A 754 28.66 -30.78 11.76
CA GLY A 754 28.73 -29.92 10.57
C GLY A 754 29.43 -28.58 10.78
N HIS A 755 29.71 -27.89 9.68
CA HIS A 755 30.36 -26.57 9.66
C HIS A 755 29.93 -25.74 8.43
N PRO A 756 29.96 -24.39 8.49
CA PRO A 756 29.66 -23.56 7.33
C PRO A 756 30.68 -23.77 6.19
N SER A 757 30.19 -23.71 4.96
CA SER A 757 30.97 -23.74 3.73
C SER A 757 31.58 -22.37 3.42
N LYS A 758 32.61 -22.33 2.55
CA LYS A 758 33.21 -21.05 2.11
C LYS A 758 32.23 -20.17 1.32
N SER A 759 31.26 -20.76 0.61
CA SER A 759 30.25 -20.03 -0.16
C SER A 759 29.20 -19.36 0.73
N GLN A 760 28.96 -19.87 1.95
CA GLN A 760 28.11 -19.21 2.95
C GLN A 760 28.73 -17.91 3.49
N PHE A 761 30.02 -17.65 3.22
CA PHE A 761 30.68 -16.36 3.50
C PHE A 761 30.70 -15.41 2.28
N ASN A 762 29.98 -15.72 1.19
CA ASN A 762 29.74 -14.75 0.12
C ASN A 762 28.72 -13.69 0.57
N ILE A 763 28.84 -12.48 0.03
CA ILE A 763 27.95 -11.35 0.38
C ILE A 763 26.52 -11.58 -0.14
N TYR A 764 26.37 -12.38 -1.19
CA TYR A 764 25.12 -12.57 -1.91
C TYR A 764 24.91 -14.06 -2.23
N GLN A 765 23.68 -14.54 -2.05
CA GLN A 765 23.26 -15.86 -2.54
C GLN A 765 22.45 -15.71 -3.84
N PRO A 766 22.79 -16.45 -4.91
CA PRO A 766 22.01 -16.44 -6.14
C PRO A 766 20.61 -17.03 -5.91
N CYS A 767 19.58 -16.23 -6.21
CA CYS A 767 18.18 -16.64 -6.13
C CYS A 767 17.58 -16.72 -7.55
N GLN A 768 17.00 -17.87 -7.88
CA GLN A 768 16.20 -18.03 -9.09
C GLN A 768 14.88 -17.26 -8.91
N ASN A 769 14.54 -16.36 -9.84
CA ASN A 769 13.35 -15.50 -9.79
C ASN A 769 13.27 -14.56 -8.57
N TRP A 770 14.34 -13.81 -8.28
CA TRP A 770 14.43 -12.85 -7.17
C TRP A 770 13.25 -11.85 -7.07
N VAL A 771 12.65 -11.45 -8.21
CA VAL A 771 11.48 -10.56 -8.24
C VAL A 771 10.23 -11.23 -7.66
N LYS A 772 9.98 -12.51 -7.99
CA LYS A 772 8.84 -13.28 -7.45
C LYS A 772 8.96 -13.39 -5.93
N THR A 773 10.14 -13.75 -5.42
CA THR A 773 10.38 -13.90 -3.98
C THR A 773 10.23 -12.57 -3.25
N MET A 774 10.79 -11.47 -3.79
CA MET A 774 10.60 -10.14 -3.17
C MET A 774 9.13 -9.72 -3.10
N LEU A 775 8.38 -9.87 -4.20
CA LEU A 775 6.96 -9.50 -4.24
C LEU A 775 6.10 -10.38 -3.34
N LEU A 776 6.34 -11.69 -3.33
CA LEU A 776 5.63 -12.62 -2.47
C LEU A 776 5.91 -12.34 -0.99
N SER A 777 7.17 -12.09 -0.62
CA SER A 777 7.54 -11.73 0.76
C SER A 777 7.01 -10.36 1.19
N PHE A 778 6.80 -9.42 0.25
CA PHE A 778 6.19 -8.11 0.52
C PHE A 778 4.68 -8.21 0.74
N TRP A 779 3.98 -9.05 -0.02
CA TRP A 779 2.52 -9.17 0.06
C TRP A 779 2.03 -10.15 1.15
N THR A 780 2.79 -11.19 1.44
CA THR A 780 2.45 -12.21 2.46
C THR A 780 2.05 -11.62 3.83
N PRO A 781 2.75 -10.61 4.40
CA PRO A 781 2.38 -9.99 5.67
C PRO A 781 0.96 -9.41 5.70
N TRP A 782 0.50 -8.79 4.60
CA TRP A 782 -0.83 -8.21 4.51
C TRP A 782 -1.93 -9.28 4.57
N ARG A 783 -1.68 -10.44 3.97
CA ARG A 783 -2.56 -11.61 4.11
C ARG A 783 -2.54 -12.16 5.55
N LEU A 784 -1.37 -12.19 6.19
CA LEU A 784 -1.21 -12.67 7.56
C LEU A 784 -1.90 -11.77 8.60
N LEU A 785 -2.08 -10.47 8.34
CA LEU A 785 -2.86 -9.57 9.22
C LEU A 785 -4.34 -9.97 9.31
N LEU A 786 -4.88 -10.71 8.34
CA LEU A 786 -6.24 -11.24 8.40
C LEU A 786 -6.33 -12.54 9.23
N TYR A 787 -5.20 -13.10 9.67
CA TYR A 787 -5.17 -14.40 10.33
C TYR A 787 -5.24 -14.22 11.85
N PRO A 788 -6.28 -14.76 12.51
CA PRO A 788 -6.54 -14.49 13.94
C PRO A 788 -5.36 -14.81 14.86
N ILE A 789 -4.58 -15.85 14.55
CA ILE A 789 -3.43 -16.27 15.36
C ILE A 789 -2.27 -15.27 15.25
N VAL A 790 -2.02 -14.74 14.06
CA VAL A 790 -0.96 -13.76 13.83
C VAL A 790 -1.35 -12.43 14.48
N GLU A 791 -2.61 -12.03 14.29
CA GLU A 791 -3.11 -10.78 14.87
C GLU A 791 -3.17 -10.83 16.40
N TYR A 792 -3.53 -11.98 16.98
CA TYR A 792 -3.40 -12.20 18.42
C TYR A 792 -1.95 -12.03 18.91
N ALA A 793 -0.98 -12.64 18.21
CA ALA A 793 0.42 -12.46 18.57
C ALA A 793 0.88 -11.01 18.42
N ALA A 794 0.43 -10.31 17.38
CA ALA A 794 0.69 -8.90 17.16
C ALA A 794 0.16 -8.05 18.32
N PHE A 795 -1.11 -8.19 18.71
CA PHE A 795 -1.70 -7.45 19.83
C PHE A 795 -1.01 -7.72 21.17
N VAL A 796 -0.68 -8.98 21.48
CA VAL A 796 0.03 -9.33 22.72
C VAL A 796 1.40 -8.66 22.78
N VAL A 797 2.15 -8.69 21.66
CA VAL A 797 3.46 -8.02 21.57
C VAL A 797 3.31 -6.50 21.69
N SER A 798 2.36 -5.91 20.99
CA SER A 798 2.08 -4.46 20.99
C SER A 798 1.74 -3.93 22.37
N TRP A 799 0.82 -4.59 23.08
CA TRP A 799 0.40 -4.12 24.42
C TRP A 799 1.42 -4.45 25.51
N SER A 800 2.16 -5.56 25.39
CA SER A 800 3.29 -5.81 26.28
C SER A 800 4.40 -4.76 26.12
N ALA A 801 4.71 -4.37 24.87
CA ALA A 801 5.60 -3.27 24.57
C ALA A 801 5.03 -1.91 25.02
N SER A 802 3.72 -1.72 24.92
CA SER A 802 3.00 -0.52 25.39
C SER A 802 3.18 -0.28 26.89
N CYS A 803 3.07 -1.34 27.72
CA CYS A 803 3.33 -1.23 29.15
C CYS A 803 4.77 -0.78 29.46
N PHE A 804 5.75 -1.30 28.72
CA PHE A 804 7.14 -0.86 28.83
C PHE A 804 7.34 0.58 28.35
N LEU A 805 6.77 0.93 27.19
CA LEU A 805 6.86 2.27 26.60
C LEU A 805 6.23 3.32 27.51
N THR A 806 5.13 2.98 28.19
CA THR A 806 4.48 3.84 29.20
C THR A 806 5.47 4.23 30.29
N ALA A 807 6.13 3.24 30.91
CA ALA A 807 7.15 3.50 31.93
C ALA A 807 8.33 4.32 31.37
N ASN A 808 8.75 4.04 30.12
CA ASN A 808 9.89 4.73 29.52
C ASN A 808 9.61 6.21 29.18
N LEU A 809 8.40 6.54 28.68
CA LEU A 809 8.06 7.91 28.30
C LEU A 809 7.66 8.79 29.50
N THR A 810 7.08 8.19 30.55
CA THR A 810 6.61 8.93 31.73
C THR A 810 7.64 9.06 32.85
N GLN A 811 8.74 8.27 32.84
CA GLN A 811 9.76 8.30 33.90
C GLN A 811 10.35 9.70 34.15
N SER A 812 10.68 10.44 33.08
CA SER A 812 11.30 11.76 33.20
C SER A 812 10.30 12.76 33.79
N GLN A 813 9.04 12.69 33.37
CA GLN A 813 7.97 13.55 33.89
C GLN A 813 7.67 13.26 35.36
N ALA A 814 7.63 11.99 35.76
CA ALA A 814 7.32 11.59 37.13
C ALA A 814 8.46 11.86 38.12
N PHE A 815 9.71 11.60 37.74
CA PHE A 815 10.86 11.68 38.66
C PHE A 815 11.64 13.00 38.59
N ALA A 816 11.56 13.76 37.49
CA ALA A 816 12.20 15.09 37.43
C ALA A 816 11.40 16.16 38.20
N ALA A 817 10.10 15.93 38.42
CA ALA A 817 9.24 16.83 39.17
C ALA A 817 9.36 16.62 40.71
N PRO A 818 8.97 17.62 41.54
CA PRO A 818 8.84 17.45 42.98
C PRO A 818 7.82 16.33 43.31
N PRO A 819 8.10 15.42 44.25
CA PRO A 819 9.08 15.51 45.35
C PRO A 819 10.46 14.88 45.09
N TYR A 820 10.70 14.22 43.95
CA TYR A 820 11.94 13.47 43.72
C TYR A 820 13.07 14.33 43.16
N ASN A 821 12.80 15.25 42.23
CA ASN A 821 13.78 16.16 41.62
C ASN A 821 15.07 15.46 41.15
N TRP A 822 14.92 14.33 40.47
CA TRP A 822 16.05 13.49 40.04
C TRP A 822 16.76 14.05 38.79
N SER A 823 18.07 13.86 38.76
CA SER A 823 18.89 14.17 37.57
C SER A 823 18.62 13.18 36.42
N SER A 824 18.95 13.55 35.19
CA SER A 824 18.85 12.67 34.01
C SER A 824 19.55 11.32 34.20
N GLN A 825 20.67 11.30 34.95
CA GLN A 825 21.39 10.06 35.29
C GLN A 825 20.57 9.18 36.24
N SER A 826 20.03 9.76 37.32
CA SER A 826 19.20 9.04 38.29
C SER A 826 17.92 8.49 37.66
N VAL A 827 17.30 9.25 36.75
CA VAL A 827 16.15 8.79 35.96
C VAL A 827 16.56 7.63 35.05
N GLY A 828 17.67 7.75 34.32
CA GLY A 828 18.21 6.68 33.47
C GLY A 828 18.44 5.37 34.24
N PHE A 829 18.94 5.44 35.48
CA PHE A 829 19.20 4.28 36.34
C PHE A 829 17.95 3.50 36.77
N THR A 830 16.75 4.07 36.67
CA THR A 830 15.52 3.31 36.93
C THR A 830 15.38 2.10 36.00
N ASN A 831 15.93 2.18 34.78
CA ASN A 831 15.91 1.10 33.79
C ASN A 831 16.76 -0.12 34.20
N PHE A 832 17.62 -0.02 35.22
CA PHE A 832 18.30 -1.21 35.79
C PHE A 832 17.30 -2.21 36.38
N ALA A 833 16.22 -1.73 36.99
CA ALA A 833 15.18 -2.60 37.52
C ALA A 833 14.44 -3.34 36.40
N THR A 834 14.11 -2.63 35.31
CA THR A 834 13.49 -3.24 34.13
C THR A 834 14.41 -4.28 33.48
N LEU A 835 15.72 -3.99 33.40
CA LEU A 835 16.72 -4.92 32.87
C LEU A 835 16.84 -6.18 33.74
N ALA A 836 16.87 -6.02 35.07
CA ALA A 836 16.85 -7.15 36.00
C ALA A 836 15.58 -8.00 35.81
N GLY A 837 14.43 -7.34 35.63
CA GLY A 837 13.17 -8.00 35.29
C GLY A 837 13.24 -8.80 33.99
N ALA A 838 13.80 -8.23 32.93
CA ALA A 838 13.95 -8.91 31.64
C ALA A 838 14.86 -10.14 31.72
N LEU A 839 15.92 -10.09 32.54
CA LEU A 839 16.77 -11.25 32.83
C LEU A 839 16.04 -12.33 33.64
N ILE A 840 15.25 -11.94 34.64
CA ILE A 840 14.37 -12.89 35.35
C ILE A 840 13.41 -13.55 34.35
N GLY A 841 12.79 -12.76 33.47
CA GLY A 841 11.95 -13.23 32.37
C GLY A 841 12.65 -14.26 31.49
N LEU A 842 13.91 -14.04 31.12
CA LEU A 842 14.71 -14.98 30.33
C LEU A 842 14.86 -16.35 31.01
N PHE A 843 15.31 -16.36 32.26
CA PHE A 843 15.59 -17.59 32.99
C PHE A 843 14.32 -18.32 33.44
N THR A 844 13.19 -17.63 33.53
CA THR A 844 11.91 -18.22 33.94
C THR A 844 11.07 -18.67 32.75
N ASN A 845 10.95 -17.86 31.71
CA ASN A 845 10.01 -18.09 30.63
C ASN A 845 10.42 -19.24 29.70
N GLY A 846 11.66 -19.23 29.20
CA GLY A 846 12.12 -20.27 28.28
C GLY A 846 11.94 -21.68 28.86
N PRO A 847 12.56 -22.00 30.01
CA PRO A 847 12.43 -23.30 30.65
C PRO A 847 10.99 -23.68 31.00
N LEU A 848 10.18 -22.72 31.49
CA LEU A 848 8.78 -22.98 31.84
C LEU A 848 7.93 -23.27 30.60
N SER A 849 8.13 -22.51 29.52
CA SER A 849 7.39 -22.67 28.26
C SER A 849 7.65 -24.02 27.63
N ASP A 850 8.92 -24.40 27.54
CA ASP A 850 9.32 -25.68 26.97
C ASP A 850 8.88 -26.86 27.86
N TRP A 851 8.98 -26.73 29.19
CA TRP A 851 8.52 -27.76 30.13
C TRP A 851 7.01 -28.00 30.06
N ILE A 852 6.19 -26.94 30.09
CA ILE A 852 4.72 -27.07 30.01
C ILE A 852 4.32 -27.72 28.69
N SER A 853 4.91 -27.26 27.58
CA SER A 853 4.60 -27.79 26.26
C SER A 853 5.02 -29.25 26.12
N MET A 854 6.21 -29.64 26.60
CA MET A 854 6.66 -31.04 26.58
C MET A 854 5.81 -31.95 27.47
N ARG A 855 5.40 -31.48 28.65
CA ARG A 855 4.49 -32.22 29.54
C ARG A 855 3.13 -32.45 28.88
N ALA A 856 2.60 -31.44 28.18
CA ALA A 856 1.36 -31.56 27.42
C ALA A 856 1.50 -32.53 26.24
N THR A 857 2.61 -32.49 25.51
CA THR A 857 2.91 -33.44 24.42
C THR A 857 2.96 -34.89 24.91
N LYS A 858 3.66 -35.16 26.03
CA LYS A 858 3.72 -36.51 26.63
C LYS A 858 2.33 -37.00 27.06
N ARG A 859 1.46 -36.10 27.53
CA ARG A 859 0.07 -36.43 27.89
C ARG A 859 -0.82 -36.67 26.66
N ASN A 860 -0.47 -36.08 25.51
CA ASN A 860 -1.23 -36.15 24.26
C ASN A 860 -0.69 -37.21 23.29
N ARG A 861 -0.23 -38.37 23.81
CA ARG A 861 0.26 -39.50 23.00
C ARG A 861 1.38 -39.13 22.00
N GLY A 862 2.22 -38.14 22.33
CA GLY A 862 3.31 -37.71 21.43
C GLY A 862 2.91 -36.66 20.39
N ILE A 863 1.64 -36.25 20.32
CA ILE A 863 1.17 -35.20 19.41
C ILE A 863 1.39 -33.82 20.05
N ARG A 864 2.23 -33.00 19.44
CA ARG A 864 2.54 -31.63 19.87
C ARG A 864 1.73 -30.62 19.07
N GLU A 865 1.04 -29.74 19.77
CA GLU A 865 0.27 -28.65 19.15
C GLU A 865 0.76 -27.29 19.64
N PRO A 866 0.78 -26.26 18.78
CA PRO A 866 1.27 -24.94 19.14
C PRO A 866 0.50 -24.32 20.32
N GLU A 867 -0.80 -24.62 20.49
CA GLU A 867 -1.62 -24.07 21.56
C GLU A 867 -1.17 -24.49 22.98
N MET A 868 -0.46 -25.62 23.10
CA MET A 868 -0.04 -26.19 24.39
C MET A 868 0.88 -25.28 25.20
N ARG A 869 1.48 -24.26 24.59
CA ARG A 869 2.29 -23.27 25.30
C ARG A 869 1.50 -22.11 25.91
N LEU A 870 0.30 -21.81 25.42
CA LEU A 870 -0.48 -20.64 25.86
C LEU A 870 -0.75 -20.57 27.38
N PRO A 871 -0.91 -21.69 28.12
CA PRO A 871 -1.05 -21.64 29.58
C PRO A 871 0.13 -20.97 30.31
N THR A 872 1.30 -20.91 29.68
CA THR A 872 2.49 -20.25 30.24
C THR A 872 2.32 -18.73 30.39
N LEU A 873 1.34 -18.13 29.71
CA LEU A 873 1.04 -16.70 29.81
C LEU A 873 0.52 -16.31 31.20
N ILE A 874 -0.22 -17.18 31.88
CA ILE A 874 -0.97 -16.89 33.12
C ILE A 874 -0.09 -16.20 34.20
N PRO A 875 1.06 -16.77 34.63
CA PRO A 875 1.89 -16.14 35.66
C PRO A 875 2.39 -14.75 35.24
N TYR A 876 2.75 -14.56 33.97
CA TYR A 876 3.29 -13.30 33.47
C TYR A 876 2.22 -12.22 33.29
N VAL A 877 0.97 -12.60 32.99
CA VAL A 877 -0.17 -11.68 32.97
C VAL A 877 -0.43 -11.11 34.35
N LEU A 878 -0.41 -11.95 35.40
CA LEU A 878 -0.59 -11.49 36.78
C LEU A 878 0.53 -10.54 37.21
N ILE A 879 1.78 -10.83 36.83
CA ILE A 879 2.93 -9.95 37.05
C ILE A 879 2.76 -8.62 36.31
N SER A 880 2.26 -8.64 35.07
CA SER A 880 2.01 -7.44 34.28
C SER A 880 0.95 -6.53 34.92
N ILE A 881 -0.16 -7.10 35.41
CA ILE A 881 -1.22 -6.37 36.12
C ILE A 881 -0.64 -5.70 37.38
N LEU A 882 0.11 -6.46 38.19
CA LEU A 882 0.73 -5.96 39.41
C LEU A 882 1.72 -4.81 39.11
N GLY A 883 2.57 -4.98 38.09
CA GLY A 883 3.57 -3.98 37.70
C GLY A 883 2.92 -2.65 37.28
N ASN A 884 1.95 -2.69 36.38
CA ASN A 884 1.26 -1.49 35.90
C ASN A 884 0.44 -0.82 37.02
N PHE A 885 -0.19 -1.60 37.91
CA PHE A 885 -0.91 -1.05 39.07
C PHE A 885 0.03 -0.27 40.00
N ILE A 886 1.19 -0.83 40.34
CA ILE A 886 2.18 -0.16 41.20
C ILE A 886 2.71 1.11 40.54
N ILE A 887 2.97 1.09 39.22
CA ILE A 887 3.44 2.28 38.50
C ILE A 887 2.37 3.37 38.50
N ALA A 888 1.13 3.05 38.13
CA ALA A 888 0.03 4.00 38.03
C ALA A 888 -0.27 4.71 39.36
N PHE A 889 -0.51 3.94 40.42
CA PHE A 889 -0.83 4.47 41.75
C PHE A 889 0.42 5.07 42.40
N GLY A 890 1.60 4.51 42.15
CA GLY A 890 2.86 5.01 42.67
C GLY A 890 3.18 6.41 42.18
N TYR A 891 2.99 6.68 40.88
CA TYR A 891 3.20 8.02 40.32
C TYR A 891 2.17 9.03 40.83
N GLU A 892 0.88 8.69 40.81
CA GLU A 892 -0.19 9.61 41.19
C GLU A 892 -0.12 10.00 42.68
N TYR A 893 0.02 9.00 43.55
CA TYR A 893 0.05 9.20 45.00
C TYR A 893 1.46 9.42 45.54
N ARG A 894 2.48 9.51 44.68
CA ARG A 894 3.88 9.83 45.04
C ARG A 894 4.45 8.88 46.10
N TRP A 895 4.33 7.57 45.88
CA TRP A 895 4.84 6.53 46.79
C TRP A 895 6.36 6.56 46.91
N ASP A 896 6.93 5.84 47.89
CA ASP A 896 8.40 5.70 47.93
C ASP A 896 8.91 5.10 46.60
N TRP A 897 9.92 5.75 46.01
CA TRP A 897 10.46 5.40 44.70
C TRP A 897 10.89 3.92 44.61
N ARG A 898 11.27 3.31 45.74
CA ARG A 898 11.67 1.89 45.81
C ARG A 898 10.53 0.98 45.39
N ALA A 899 9.30 1.27 45.78
CA ALA A 899 8.15 0.47 45.39
C ALA A 899 7.91 0.55 43.87
N ILE A 900 7.98 1.76 43.32
CA ILE A 900 7.73 2.04 41.91
C ILE A 900 8.80 1.39 41.02
N VAL A 901 10.08 1.62 41.36
CA VAL A 901 11.21 1.17 40.55
C VAL A 901 11.51 -0.31 40.82
N ILE A 902 11.72 -0.72 42.07
CA ILE A 902 12.17 -2.10 42.35
C ILE A 902 11.06 -3.11 42.06
N VAL A 903 9.80 -2.81 42.38
CA VAL A 903 8.70 -3.76 42.14
C VAL A 903 8.02 -3.48 40.80
N GLY A 904 7.56 -2.25 40.57
CA GLY A 904 6.83 -1.89 39.35
C GLY A 904 7.63 -2.12 38.06
N TYR A 905 8.82 -1.53 37.96
CA TYR A 905 9.64 -1.64 36.73
C TYR A 905 10.21 -3.04 36.52
N THR A 906 10.58 -3.76 37.59
CA THR A 906 11.01 -5.16 37.48
C THR A 906 9.88 -6.03 36.92
N CYS A 907 8.64 -5.86 37.40
CA CYS A 907 7.48 -6.56 36.85
C CYS A 907 7.24 -6.20 35.37
N ALA A 908 7.39 -4.92 35.00
CA ALA A 908 7.30 -4.47 33.61
C ALA A 908 8.39 -5.10 32.71
N GLY A 909 9.59 -5.32 33.26
CA GLY A 909 10.69 -6.02 32.59
C GLY A 909 10.44 -7.51 32.41
N ILE A 910 9.92 -8.19 33.43
CA ILE A 910 9.58 -9.62 33.34
C ILE A 910 8.55 -9.85 32.24
N GLN A 911 7.47 -9.06 32.23
CA GLN A 911 6.38 -9.27 31.26
C GLN A 911 6.79 -8.97 29.82
N VAL A 912 7.63 -7.94 29.58
CA VAL A 912 8.04 -7.55 28.22
C VAL A 912 8.99 -8.55 27.57
N ALA A 913 9.72 -9.33 28.37
CA ALA A 913 10.52 -10.44 27.88
C ALA A 913 9.67 -11.71 27.64
N ALA A 914 8.74 -12.02 28.56
CA ALA A 914 8.04 -13.30 28.56
C ALA A 914 6.81 -13.34 27.63
N LEU A 915 5.89 -12.37 27.72
CA LEU A 915 4.62 -12.41 26.99
C LEU A 915 4.82 -12.35 25.46
N PRO A 916 5.65 -11.44 24.91
CA PRO A 916 5.94 -11.40 23.47
C PRO A 916 6.58 -12.70 22.97
N ALA A 917 7.50 -13.28 23.76
CA ALA A 917 8.19 -14.52 23.40
C ALA A 917 7.20 -15.69 23.26
N ILE A 918 6.26 -15.85 24.20
CA ILE A 918 5.28 -16.94 24.14
C ILE A 918 4.34 -16.78 22.92
N ALA A 919 3.78 -15.58 22.73
CA ALA A 919 2.76 -15.34 21.70
C ALA A 919 3.34 -15.35 20.28
N SER A 920 4.50 -14.74 20.05
CA SER A 920 5.18 -14.79 18.75
C SER A 920 5.63 -16.21 18.40
N THR A 921 6.15 -16.98 19.37
CA THR A 921 6.53 -18.39 19.12
C THR A 921 5.29 -19.22 18.76
N TYR A 922 4.12 -18.96 19.38
CA TYR A 922 2.85 -19.59 18.98
C TYR A 922 2.48 -19.31 17.51
N ALA A 923 2.61 -18.06 17.05
CA ALA A 923 2.36 -17.72 15.66
C ALA A 923 3.39 -18.35 14.70
N VAL A 924 4.69 -18.29 15.05
CA VAL A 924 5.78 -18.91 14.28
C VAL A 924 5.57 -20.41 14.11
N ASP A 925 5.22 -21.11 15.17
CA ASP A 925 5.02 -22.56 15.10
C ASP A 925 3.74 -22.94 14.33
N SER A 926 2.77 -22.02 14.22
CA SER A 926 1.56 -22.19 13.42
C SER A 926 1.79 -21.89 11.92
N TYR A 927 2.75 -21.03 11.57
CA TYR A 927 3.03 -20.57 10.20
C TYR A 927 4.54 -20.59 9.88
N LYS A 928 5.18 -21.77 10.04
CA LYS A 928 6.63 -21.97 9.91
C LYS A 928 7.25 -21.53 8.58
N PRO A 929 6.60 -21.69 7.41
CA PRO A 929 7.20 -21.28 6.13
C PRO A 929 7.40 -19.77 5.97
N VAL A 930 6.62 -18.96 6.68
CA VAL A 930 6.49 -17.52 6.47
C VAL A 930 6.88 -16.70 7.70
N VAL A 931 7.87 -17.19 8.47
CA VAL A 931 8.34 -16.58 9.73
C VAL A 931 8.69 -15.10 9.58
N GLY A 932 9.43 -14.75 8.52
CA GLY A 932 9.79 -13.36 8.25
C GLY A 932 8.54 -12.47 8.11
N SER A 933 7.55 -12.93 7.36
CA SER A 933 6.30 -12.20 7.14
C SER A 933 5.40 -12.13 8.38
N VAL A 934 5.39 -13.16 9.22
CA VAL A 934 4.70 -13.12 10.54
C VAL A 934 5.28 -12.01 11.41
N PHE A 935 6.62 -11.87 11.45
CA PHE A 935 7.25 -10.80 12.22
C PHE A 935 7.04 -9.41 11.60
N ILE A 936 6.88 -9.27 10.27
CA ILE A 936 6.44 -7.98 9.69
C ILE A 936 5.08 -7.58 10.28
N ALA A 937 4.09 -8.48 10.27
CA ALA A 937 2.75 -8.19 10.81
C ALA A 937 2.80 -7.78 12.30
N ILE A 938 3.54 -8.55 13.11
CA ILE A 938 3.72 -8.26 14.55
C ILE A 938 4.40 -6.90 14.77
N THR A 939 5.47 -6.62 14.03
CA THR A 939 6.29 -5.42 14.25
C THR A 939 5.61 -4.15 13.74
N VAL A 940 4.89 -4.21 12.62
CA VAL A 940 4.12 -3.07 12.11
C VAL A 940 3.01 -2.69 13.09
N ASN A 941 2.26 -3.66 13.62
CA ASN A 941 1.24 -3.41 14.63
C ASN A 941 1.87 -2.77 15.90
N LYS A 942 2.97 -3.35 16.42
CA LYS A 942 3.70 -2.84 17.60
C LYS A 942 4.15 -1.40 17.41
N ASN A 943 4.77 -1.10 16.27
CA ASN A 943 5.40 0.19 16.03
C ASN A 943 4.38 1.27 15.65
N LEU A 944 3.32 0.92 14.92
CA LEU A 944 2.20 1.84 14.64
C LEU A 944 1.49 2.24 15.93
N TRP A 945 1.18 1.25 16.80
CA TRP A 945 0.64 1.53 18.13
C TRP A 945 1.62 2.35 18.97
N GLY A 946 2.90 2.00 18.98
CA GLY A 946 3.93 2.74 19.73
C GLY A 946 4.04 4.21 19.32
N TYR A 947 3.98 4.52 18.02
CA TYR A 947 3.94 5.89 17.52
C TYR A 947 2.67 6.62 17.96
N GLY A 948 1.49 6.02 17.73
CA GLY A 948 0.22 6.59 18.15
C GLY A 948 0.18 6.87 19.66
N PHE A 949 0.57 5.88 20.46
CA PHE A 949 0.64 5.97 21.92
C PHE A 949 1.60 7.07 22.39
N SER A 950 2.77 7.19 21.75
CA SER A 950 3.75 8.23 22.08
C SER A 950 3.24 9.66 21.83
N LYS A 951 2.27 9.85 20.93
CA LYS A 951 1.68 11.16 20.64
C LYS A 951 0.76 11.67 21.74
N PHE A 952 0.00 10.79 22.37
CA PHE A 952 -1.05 11.21 23.31
C PHE A 952 -0.74 10.89 24.77
N ILE A 953 0.14 9.93 25.08
CA ILE A 953 0.32 9.50 26.48
C ILE A 953 0.79 10.63 27.40
N THR A 954 1.74 11.46 26.96
CA THR A 954 2.28 12.56 27.77
C THR A 954 1.20 13.60 28.03
N THR A 955 0.53 14.08 26.99
CA THR A 955 -0.57 15.05 27.10
C THR A 955 -1.71 14.49 27.95
N TRP A 956 -2.05 13.22 27.77
CA TRP A 956 -3.10 12.59 28.56
C TRP A 956 -2.75 12.49 30.05
N THR A 957 -1.50 12.16 30.38
CA THR A 957 -1.05 12.15 31.78
C THR A 957 -0.98 13.55 32.39
N GLU A 958 -0.73 14.60 31.59
CA GLU A 958 -0.76 16.00 32.04
C GLU A 958 -2.18 16.48 32.33
N GLU A 959 -3.16 16.11 31.49
CA GLU A 959 -4.55 16.56 31.62
C GLU A 959 -5.35 15.75 32.66
N SER A 960 -5.17 14.43 32.71
CA SER A 960 -6.03 13.50 33.47
C SER A 960 -5.31 12.76 34.60
N GLY A 961 -4.00 12.96 34.77
CA GLY A 961 -3.18 12.23 35.74
C GLY A 961 -2.71 10.86 35.23
N TYR A 962 -1.88 10.18 36.03
CA TYR A 962 -1.24 8.91 35.63
C TYR A 962 -2.19 7.72 35.73
N ILE A 963 -3.13 7.73 36.68
CA ILE A 963 -4.02 6.59 36.91
C ILE A 963 -4.90 6.28 35.68
N PRO A 964 -5.69 7.22 35.11
CA PRO A 964 -6.57 6.89 34.00
C PRO A 964 -5.82 6.35 32.78
N ALA A 965 -4.68 6.96 32.45
CA ALA A 965 -3.90 6.60 31.27
C ALA A 965 -3.23 5.22 31.42
N ILE A 966 -2.52 4.98 32.52
CA ILE A 966 -1.77 3.73 32.74
C ILE A 966 -2.74 2.56 33.02
N MET A 967 -3.82 2.80 33.77
CA MET A 967 -4.80 1.76 34.07
C MET A 967 -5.63 1.36 32.85
N LEU A 968 -6.00 2.29 31.96
CA LEU A 968 -6.68 1.90 30.71
C LEU A 968 -5.76 1.04 29.84
N ASN A 969 -4.49 1.42 29.71
CA ASN A 969 -3.50 0.63 28.97
C ASN A 969 -3.33 -0.77 29.58
N MET A 970 -3.33 -0.89 30.91
CA MET A 970 -3.29 -2.17 31.63
C MET A 970 -4.54 -3.02 31.36
N CYS A 971 -5.74 -2.42 31.40
CA CYS A 971 -6.99 -3.11 31.11
C CYS A 971 -7.02 -3.64 29.68
N LEU A 972 -6.59 -2.83 28.70
CA LEU A 972 -6.47 -3.25 27.31
C LEU A 972 -5.42 -4.35 27.13
N ALA A 973 -4.26 -4.23 27.78
CA ALA A 973 -3.23 -5.28 27.75
C ALA A 973 -3.78 -6.61 28.27
N THR A 974 -4.45 -6.56 29.43
CA THR A 974 -5.07 -7.74 30.06
C THR A 974 -6.17 -8.34 29.20
N LEU A 975 -6.96 -7.51 28.51
CA LEU A 975 -7.96 -7.96 27.54
C LEU A 975 -7.29 -8.78 26.43
N TRP A 976 -6.26 -8.24 25.77
CA TRP A 976 -5.56 -8.94 24.70
C TRP A 976 -4.89 -10.22 25.22
N PHE A 977 -4.28 -10.19 26.40
CA PHE A 977 -3.69 -11.39 27.01
C PHE A 977 -4.74 -12.47 27.34
N SER A 978 -5.96 -12.06 27.74
CA SER A 978 -7.04 -12.98 28.08
C SER A 978 -7.56 -13.76 26.88
N PHE A 979 -7.43 -13.22 25.66
CA PHE A 979 -7.74 -13.98 24.44
C PHE A 979 -6.85 -15.21 24.26
N GLY A 980 -5.73 -15.32 24.96
CA GLY A 980 -4.95 -16.56 25.04
C GLY A 980 -5.79 -17.76 25.50
N ILE A 981 -6.83 -17.55 26.33
CA ILE A 981 -7.79 -18.59 26.72
C ILE A 981 -8.62 -19.04 25.51
N VAL A 982 -9.08 -18.08 24.69
CA VAL A 982 -9.84 -18.37 23.47
C VAL A 982 -8.99 -19.16 22.48
N PHE A 983 -7.74 -18.73 22.25
CA PHE A 983 -6.83 -19.43 21.35
C PHE A 983 -6.37 -20.79 21.89
N TYR A 984 -6.34 -20.99 23.21
CA TYR A 984 -6.07 -22.31 23.78
C TYR A 984 -7.16 -23.34 23.43
N PHE A 985 -8.44 -22.96 23.49
CA PHE A 985 -9.55 -23.87 23.17
C PHE A 985 -9.90 -23.93 21.68
N TYR A 986 -9.83 -22.80 20.97
CA TYR A 986 -10.27 -22.66 19.58
C TYR A 986 -9.12 -22.51 18.57
N GLY A 987 -7.86 -22.46 19.01
CA GLY A 987 -6.69 -22.28 18.14
C GLY A 987 -6.63 -23.30 17.00
N LYS A 988 -6.91 -24.58 17.29
CA LYS A 988 -6.98 -25.62 16.25
C LYS A 988 -8.04 -25.33 15.18
N ARG A 989 -9.18 -24.74 15.57
CA ARG A 989 -10.27 -24.39 14.65
C ARG A 989 -9.87 -23.22 13.75
N PHE A 990 -9.12 -22.25 14.28
CA PHE A 990 -8.54 -21.18 13.48
C PHE A 990 -7.46 -21.71 12.52
N ARG A 991 -6.58 -22.60 12.96
CA ARG A 991 -5.62 -23.29 12.06
C ARG A 991 -6.32 -24.09 10.97
N LYS A 992 -7.46 -24.71 11.28
CA LYS A 992 -8.31 -25.40 10.27
C LYS A 992 -8.85 -24.44 9.20
N TRP A 993 -9.16 -23.19 9.54
CA TRP A 993 -9.64 -22.20 8.56
C TRP A 993 -8.55 -21.80 7.57
N THR A 994 -7.31 -21.71 8.04
CA THR A 994 -6.15 -21.37 7.21
C THR A 994 -5.51 -22.57 6.55
N ALA A 995 -5.87 -23.80 6.94
CA ALA A 995 -5.23 -25.04 6.50
C ALA A 995 -5.26 -25.33 4.98
N LYS A 996 -6.08 -24.61 4.21
CA LYS A 996 -6.13 -24.70 2.74
C LYS A 996 -5.46 -23.51 2.04
N SER A 997 -4.81 -22.63 2.80
CA SER A 997 -4.10 -21.50 2.25
C SER A 997 -2.70 -21.91 1.81
N ASP A 998 -2.33 -21.43 0.64
CA ASP A 998 -0.98 -21.50 0.06
C ASP A 998 0.11 -20.89 0.97
N LEU A 999 -0.23 -20.24 2.10
CA LEU A 999 0.73 -19.73 3.09
C LEU A 999 1.32 -20.84 3.98
N HIS A 1000 0.71 -22.02 4.00
CA HIS A 1000 1.33 -23.22 4.53
C HIS A 1000 2.26 -23.90 3.53
N ASP A 1001 2.22 -23.45 2.27
CA ASP A 1001 2.96 -24.01 1.17
C ASP A 1001 4.16 -23.09 0.82
N ALA A 1002 5.37 -23.63 0.91
CA ALA A 1002 6.62 -22.90 0.68
C ALA A 1002 7.09 -23.04 -0.77
N ASN A 1003 6.42 -22.42 -1.78
CA ASN A 1003 6.97 -22.27 -3.15
C ASN A 1003 6.33 -21.19 -4.07
#